data_AF-M1PJ97-F1
#
_entry.id   AF-M1PJ97-F1
#
_cell.length_a   1.000
_cell.length_b   1.000
_cell.length_c   1.000
_cell.angle_alpha   90.00
_cell.angle_beta   90.00
_cell.angle_gamma   90.00
#
_symmetry.space_group_name_H-M   'P 1'
#
loop_
_entity.id
_entity.type
_entity.pdbx_description
1 polymer ?
#
loop_
_entity_poly.entity_id
_entity_poly.type
_entity_poly.pdbx_seq_one_letter_code
_entity_poly.pdbx_strand_id
1 'polypeptide(L)'
;MKRTIQSVMDPELQLNTKSDLVYYITFPDNYNPAVEYPLIISIDGYGGHPGSEYQSEKLRPYLSEKYESIVVGVSYHGINRTGSVVEFSPEAWESIFDLEPGEFTKRFVAGKPMDKIFDDIFAFLVERKISRLSPLLAVKTTLPDKYSSFGFLPAIEHLNVLYDILSNYKIKLSEINILGTSYGGYIALLMGKFAPHTFNFIIDNSGFVATQFSEIHPSLVTSSASYMRMVNGKRYEIPATTKSLWENNEFSEKYFSDANRMIRNVTVKEHMLESDTKYFSYHSKKDIIALLAEKKMFCDKLKEFAYVDFSEIGDKEIDGSLFKNLNHGMNASLRKLYDVTFQKNALVNKQHKYQTDFHLKSKHVFDCFSKKYEFTYCLDKGLEVKVTSLKMNPSVSNHNNCIDDKDIPLNSTMQNDMKKQPTIGTKTLTLTHLPPSYKNDIFNQNLAYFKAKHPSLYNMVINHKCNEYWLCSNPDGSPNIYEIKSNSPLYKVYNKKSLFDNINKNISGLSANATIAEAFVGGGNDRWKINSPIQCQMLNDLFANGIFKKLGVNYDNLAPFNNYKTDFMPLVRVYGIGLGYHITELLRTRNVCYMTIYEPHLDLFYTSLFTVPWNLLFKYFDTNGKGVNLVIGDTADKAVLSNITFIKNRFMPLTSYFYRLNHLNSLQSKELIQKEPQSDSIERSQSDAGWYEDQRTGFYMSARNIKKRNKFYTGRRTKKTFRAFVVGSGPSLNDSISYIEKHQNDALIFSCGSAITPLLKAGIIPDYEIVQERTWHFPKHEEKHDLALVKQISLLKLNVVSPKIDHYYKETLVFQKFRDPGSSFLGKDYAVTTAVNPTVTNAGIAISAALGAKEVYLFGVDYGAPAEGKKMHAANTLHDHSPVDDSVDAKATSDIPGNFGSTIRTTSVLSWSLQTTEMKIAEFPKIRWYNVGEGARISGAIPTKVENLPKKYSGKTSKKDLRKQVSSCFNNNYSSDEILNRLKTVQMNQIEEYLQSLLGFTTATPQTREEIINTLQLLYSAVNVGKNQTNFLPSSLLPYGFMQFITSVFIQCSMEPTDEGAVQFFETSKRILAEYINSIQTDIQKMLDYIERDEETELIEAW
;
A
#
# COMPACT_ATOMS: atom_id res chain seq x y z
N MET A 1 -16.92 48.36 29.91
CA MET A 1 -16.24 48.25 31.22
C MET A 1 -15.34 47.02 31.23
N LYS A 2 -14.08 47.13 31.69
CA LYS A 2 -13.18 45.99 31.92
C LYS A 2 -13.27 45.58 33.39
N ARG A 3 -13.39 44.28 33.69
CA ARG A 3 -13.36 43.72 35.04
C ARG A 3 -12.34 42.58 35.11
N THR A 4 -11.90 42.30 36.32
CA THR A 4 -10.87 41.30 36.62
C THR A 4 -11.32 40.52 37.86
N ILE A 5 -11.30 39.19 37.78
CA ILE A 5 -11.58 38.27 38.90
C ILE A 5 -10.45 37.25 39.02
N GLN A 6 -10.36 36.58 40.16
CA GLN A 6 -9.37 35.52 40.35
C GLN A 6 -9.61 34.38 39.37
N SER A 7 -8.55 33.93 38.70
CA SER A 7 -8.62 32.76 37.79
C SER A 7 -8.78 31.46 38.57
N VAL A 8 -9.32 30.45 37.89
CA VAL A 8 -9.62 29.14 38.46
C VAL A 8 -8.34 28.30 38.51
N MET A 9 -8.09 27.65 39.64
CA MET A 9 -7.06 26.61 39.72
C MET A 9 -7.42 25.48 38.77
N ASP A 10 -6.44 24.99 38.01
CA ASP A 10 -6.66 23.84 37.14
C ASP A 10 -6.87 22.57 37.99
N PRO A 11 -8.07 21.98 38.01
CA PRO A 11 -8.35 20.85 38.88
C PRO A 11 -7.78 19.53 38.33
N GLU A 12 -7.35 19.47 37.06
CA GLU A 12 -6.77 18.28 36.47
C GLU A 12 -5.26 18.18 36.67
N LEU A 13 -4.55 19.32 36.68
CA LEU A 13 -3.09 19.37 36.86
C LEU A 13 -2.66 19.93 38.23
N GLN A 14 -3.61 20.41 39.05
CA GLN A 14 -3.35 21.09 40.33
C GLN A 14 -2.36 22.27 40.20
N LEU A 15 -2.43 22.98 39.08
CA LEU A 15 -1.57 24.12 38.80
C LEU A 15 -2.31 25.43 39.09
N ASN A 16 -1.67 26.31 39.85
CA ASN A 16 -2.17 27.65 40.07
C ASN A 16 -1.83 28.51 38.84
N THR A 17 -2.83 28.89 38.06
CA THR A 17 -2.64 29.82 36.95
C THR A 17 -2.47 31.23 37.53
N LYS A 18 -1.24 31.75 37.58
CA LYS A 18 -0.92 33.03 38.25
C LYS A 18 -1.58 34.28 37.63
N SER A 19 -2.29 34.17 36.51
CA SER A 19 -2.92 35.30 35.81
C SER A 19 -4.36 35.50 36.24
N ASP A 20 -4.76 36.72 36.59
CA ASP A 20 -6.18 37.05 36.79
C ASP A 20 -7.03 36.84 35.52
N LEU A 21 -8.30 36.49 35.70
CA LEU A 21 -9.28 36.33 34.61
C LEU A 21 -9.91 37.68 34.29
N VAL A 22 -9.68 38.16 33.06
CA VAL A 22 -10.18 39.45 32.57
C VAL A 22 -11.40 39.24 31.69
N TYR A 23 -12.43 40.04 31.89
CA TYR A 23 -13.61 40.06 31.02
C TYR A 23 -14.15 41.49 30.82
N TYR A 24 -14.95 41.66 29.78
CA TYR A 24 -15.45 42.95 29.31
C TYR A 24 -16.96 42.94 29.30
N ILE A 25 -17.57 43.98 29.87
CA ILE A 25 -19.01 44.20 29.90
C ILE A 25 -19.34 45.39 29.01
N THR A 26 -20.35 45.23 28.16
CA THR A 26 -21.04 46.31 27.45
C THR A 26 -22.46 46.41 28.02
N PHE A 27 -22.86 47.62 28.43
CA PHE A 27 -24.18 47.92 28.96
C PHE A 27 -25.03 48.60 27.87
N PRO A 28 -26.37 48.46 27.91
CA PRO A 28 -27.25 49.23 27.04
C PRO A 28 -27.18 50.72 27.42
N ASP A 29 -27.43 51.61 26.46
CA ASP A 29 -27.30 53.07 26.65
C ASP A 29 -28.14 53.60 27.83
N ASN A 30 -29.31 53.00 28.06
CA ASN A 30 -30.23 53.35 29.14
C ASN A 30 -30.08 52.45 30.38
N TYR A 31 -28.88 51.97 30.69
CA TYR A 31 -28.66 51.05 31.79
C TYR A 31 -29.08 51.62 33.16
N ASN A 32 -29.93 50.88 33.88
CA ASN A 32 -30.41 51.19 35.22
C ASN A 32 -30.17 49.99 36.16
N PRO A 33 -29.30 50.12 37.19
CA PRO A 33 -28.98 49.01 38.09
C PRO A 33 -30.16 48.45 38.89
N ALA A 34 -31.31 49.14 38.92
CA ALA A 34 -32.53 48.68 39.57
C ALA A 34 -33.36 47.69 38.74
N VAL A 35 -33.15 47.61 37.42
CA VAL A 35 -33.93 46.81 36.46
C VAL A 35 -33.17 45.52 36.07
N GLU A 36 -33.91 44.46 35.75
CA GLU A 36 -33.34 43.21 35.23
C GLU A 36 -33.07 43.30 33.72
N TYR A 37 -31.88 42.90 33.29
CA TYR A 37 -31.48 42.88 31.88
C TYR A 37 -31.21 41.46 31.37
N PRO A 38 -31.55 41.12 30.12
CA PRO A 38 -31.04 39.93 29.45
C PRO A 38 -29.51 39.90 29.43
N LEU A 39 -28.92 38.71 29.39
CA LEU A 39 -27.46 38.53 29.34
C LEU A 39 -27.05 37.79 28.07
N ILE A 40 -26.10 38.35 27.33
CA ILE A 40 -25.49 37.70 26.17
C ILE A 40 -24.00 37.47 26.42
N ILE A 41 -23.58 36.21 26.38
CA ILE A 41 -22.16 35.83 26.45
C ILE A 41 -21.64 35.63 25.02
N SER A 42 -20.76 36.52 24.57
CA SER A 42 -20.08 36.44 23.28
C SER A 42 -18.73 35.73 23.44
N ILE A 43 -18.59 34.55 22.83
CA ILE A 43 -17.39 33.71 22.93
C ILE A 43 -16.63 33.72 21.61
N ASP A 44 -15.49 34.39 21.62
CA ASP A 44 -14.54 34.43 20.52
C ASP A 44 -13.94 33.05 20.22
N GLY A 45 -13.66 32.79 18.94
CA GLY A 45 -12.90 31.61 18.49
C GLY A 45 -11.39 31.78 18.70
N TYR A 46 -10.60 30.85 18.16
CA TYR A 46 -9.15 30.91 18.27
C TYR A 46 -8.56 32.21 17.72
N GLY A 47 -7.63 32.82 18.48
CA GLY A 47 -6.95 34.05 18.09
C GLY A 47 -7.81 35.32 18.17
N GLY A 48 -9.10 35.19 18.54
CA GLY A 48 -9.96 36.33 18.84
C GLY A 48 -9.62 36.96 20.19
N HIS A 49 -10.12 38.17 20.44
CA HIS A 49 -9.96 38.83 21.73
C HIS A 49 -11.20 39.67 22.02
N PRO A 50 -11.78 39.59 23.24
CA PRO A 50 -12.96 40.38 23.59
C PRO A 50 -12.65 41.88 23.62
N GLY A 51 -11.41 42.30 23.80
CA GLY A 51 -10.99 43.70 23.67
C GLY A 51 -10.68 44.16 22.25
N SER A 52 -10.85 43.33 21.21
CA SER A 52 -10.63 43.74 19.81
C SER A 52 -11.61 44.84 19.38
N GLU A 53 -11.24 45.65 18.38
CA GLU A 53 -12.11 46.69 17.81
C GLU A 53 -13.45 46.08 17.35
N TYR A 54 -13.41 44.92 16.68
CA TYR A 54 -14.63 44.24 16.26
C TYR A 54 -15.54 43.87 17.44
N GLN A 55 -15.02 43.32 18.53
CA GLN A 55 -15.85 42.96 19.68
C GLN A 55 -16.32 44.20 20.46
N SER A 56 -15.43 45.15 20.70
CA SER A 56 -15.66 46.30 21.59
C SER A 56 -16.46 47.43 20.95
N GLU A 57 -16.32 47.66 19.64
CA GLU A 57 -16.97 48.77 18.94
C GLU A 57 -18.07 48.29 17.98
N LYS A 58 -18.07 47.01 17.59
CA LYS A 58 -19.01 46.49 16.59
C LYS A 58 -19.98 45.47 17.16
N LEU A 59 -19.53 44.30 17.59
CA LEU A 59 -20.45 43.20 17.93
C LEU A 59 -21.18 43.44 19.25
N ARG A 60 -20.46 43.69 20.36
CA ARG A 60 -21.11 43.85 21.67
C ARG A 60 -22.01 45.08 21.77
N PRO A 61 -21.62 46.29 21.28
CA PRO A 61 -22.53 47.44 21.26
C PRO A 61 -23.81 47.13 20.49
N TYR A 62 -23.69 46.52 19.32
CA TYR A 62 -24.85 46.11 18.52
C TYR A 62 -25.81 45.18 19.28
N LEU A 63 -25.28 44.14 19.92
CA LEU A 63 -26.09 43.19 20.69
C LEU A 63 -26.71 43.85 21.93
N SER A 64 -25.96 44.74 22.58
CA SER A 64 -26.36 45.46 23.79
C SER A 64 -27.50 46.43 23.51
N GLU A 65 -27.35 47.26 22.49
CA GLU A 65 -28.35 48.26 22.07
C GLU A 65 -29.61 47.60 21.51
N LYS A 66 -29.47 46.67 20.56
CA LYS A 66 -30.62 46.10 19.85
C LYS A 66 -31.51 45.22 20.72
N TYR A 67 -30.93 44.51 21.68
CA TYR A 67 -31.65 43.57 22.55
C TYR A 67 -31.79 44.07 23.99
N GLU A 68 -31.46 45.36 24.23
CA GLU A 68 -31.43 45.97 25.56
C GLU A 68 -30.79 45.04 26.59
N SER A 69 -29.59 44.54 26.30
CA SER A 69 -28.97 43.43 27.04
C SER A 69 -27.60 43.80 27.59
N ILE A 70 -27.21 43.18 28.69
CA ILE A 70 -25.82 43.20 29.14
C ILE A 70 -25.05 42.18 28.29
N VAL A 71 -23.96 42.61 27.65
CA VAL A 71 -23.15 41.73 26.80
C VAL A 71 -21.76 41.56 27.37
N VAL A 72 -21.33 40.31 27.52
CA VAL A 72 -20.06 39.93 28.15
C VAL A 72 -19.15 39.20 27.17
N GLY A 73 -17.87 39.56 27.15
CA GLY A 73 -16.81 38.81 26.47
C GLY A 73 -15.65 38.50 27.41
N VAL A 74 -15.18 37.25 27.42
CA VAL A 74 -14.19 36.75 28.39
C VAL A 74 -12.84 36.52 27.71
N SER A 75 -11.75 36.97 28.33
CA SER A 75 -10.38 36.69 27.87
C SER A 75 -9.90 35.39 28.50
N TYR A 76 -10.46 34.28 28.00
CA TYR A 76 -10.35 32.95 28.59
C TYR A 76 -8.99 32.25 28.35
N HIS A 77 -8.78 31.11 28.99
CA HIS A 77 -7.54 30.33 29.00
C HIS A 77 -7.12 29.92 27.58
N GLY A 78 -5.92 30.34 27.17
CA GLY A 78 -5.38 29.99 25.86
C GLY A 78 -6.07 30.68 24.66
N ILE A 79 -6.89 31.71 24.89
CA ILE A 79 -7.51 32.50 23.81
C ILE A 79 -6.48 33.29 22.99
N ASN A 80 -5.51 33.90 23.69
CA ASN A 80 -4.54 34.80 23.09
C ASN A 80 -3.36 34.00 22.52
N ARG A 81 -3.34 33.87 21.19
CA ARG A 81 -2.26 33.21 20.44
C ARG A 81 -1.27 34.19 19.81
N THR A 82 -1.56 35.51 19.81
CA THR A 82 -0.80 36.53 19.07
C THR A 82 0.45 37.06 19.79
N GLY A 83 0.71 36.61 21.02
CA GLY A 83 1.94 36.90 21.78
C GLY A 83 2.77 35.66 22.16
N SER A 84 2.52 34.51 21.52
CA SER A 84 3.15 33.24 21.87
C SER A 84 4.67 33.27 21.64
N VAL A 85 5.46 32.81 22.62
CA VAL A 85 6.90 32.60 22.44
C VAL A 85 7.08 31.37 21.56
N VAL A 86 7.96 31.48 20.58
CA VAL A 86 8.15 30.46 19.56
C VAL A 86 9.47 29.74 19.85
N GLU A 87 9.35 28.49 20.29
CA GLU A 87 10.48 27.60 20.58
C GLU A 87 10.76 26.72 19.35
N PHE A 88 11.99 26.82 18.85
CA PHE A 88 12.52 25.93 17.82
C PHE A 88 13.24 24.75 18.48
N SER A 89 13.58 23.73 17.69
CA SER A 89 14.45 22.63 18.13
C SER A 89 15.73 22.69 17.29
N PRO A 90 16.70 23.55 17.64
CA PRO A 90 17.90 23.80 16.83
C PRO A 90 18.62 22.52 16.43
N GLU A 91 18.77 21.56 17.35
CA GLU A 91 19.49 20.31 17.10
C GLU A 91 18.78 19.44 16.05
N ALA A 92 17.44 19.47 16.02
CA ALA A 92 16.66 18.76 15.02
C ALA A 92 16.76 19.44 13.65
N TRP A 93 16.76 20.77 13.62
CA TRP A 93 16.97 21.54 12.39
C TRP A 93 18.39 21.32 11.84
N GLU A 94 19.39 21.36 12.71
CA GLU A 94 20.79 21.15 12.38
C GLU A 94 21.01 19.73 11.86
N SER A 95 20.44 18.72 12.52
CA SER A 95 20.51 17.34 12.05
C SER A 95 19.77 17.08 10.73
N ILE A 96 18.60 17.71 10.51
CA ILE A 96 17.80 17.46 9.30
C ILE A 96 18.35 18.21 8.09
N PHE A 97 18.92 19.40 8.30
CA PHE A 97 19.45 20.24 7.23
C PHE A 97 20.97 20.18 7.08
N ASP A 98 21.63 19.31 7.84
CA ASP A 98 23.08 19.12 7.87
C ASP A 98 23.82 20.43 8.12
N LEU A 99 23.38 21.16 9.17
CA LEU A 99 24.01 22.39 9.62
C LEU A 99 24.96 22.07 10.78
N GLU A 100 26.08 22.80 10.86
CA GLU A 100 27.00 22.68 11.98
C GLU A 100 26.30 23.00 13.32
N PRO A 101 26.69 22.34 14.44
CA PRO A 101 26.09 22.59 15.75
C PRO A 101 26.08 24.08 16.13
N GLY A 102 24.90 24.61 16.46
CA GLY A 102 24.67 26.02 16.80
C GLY A 102 24.43 26.96 15.61
N GLU A 103 24.63 26.49 14.37
CA GLU A 103 24.45 27.30 13.16
C GLU A 103 22.98 27.69 12.94
N PHE A 104 22.01 26.83 13.28
CA PHE A 104 20.60 27.21 13.15
C PHE A 104 20.28 28.41 14.03
N THR A 105 20.71 28.35 15.29
CA THR A 105 20.48 29.43 16.26
C THR A 105 21.17 30.71 15.79
N LYS A 106 22.43 30.62 15.37
CA LYS A 106 23.21 31.77 14.88
C LYS A 106 22.61 32.38 13.60
N ARG A 107 22.16 31.55 12.66
CA ARG A 107 21.64 31.98 11.36
C ARG A 107 20.23 32.53 11.45
N PHE A 108 19.34 31.86 12.17
CA PHE A 108 17.90 32.15 12.12
C PHE A 108 17.37 32.87 13.35
N VAL A 109 17.92 32.64 14.54
CA VAL A 109 17.27 33.04 15.81
C VAL A 109 18.01 34.17 16.53
N ALA A 110 19.34 34.11 16.61
CA ALA A 110 20.15 34.96 17.47
C ALA A 110 20.02 36.46 17.11
N GLY A 111 19.55 37.27 18.06
CA GLY A 111 19.45 38.72 17.93
C GLY A 111 18.38 39.23 16.95
N LYS A 112 17.47 38.36 16.46
CA LYS A 112 16.45 38.73 15.46
C LYS A 112 15.05 38.79 16.05
N PRO A 113 14.20 39.75 15.62
CA PRO A 113 12.78 39.76 15.97
C PRO A 113 12.02 38.65 15.23
N MET A 114 10.90 38.18 15.80
CA MET A 114 10.18 36.99 15.34
C MET A 114 9.74 37.02 13.85
N ASP A 115 9.33 38.17 13.34
CA ASP A 115 8.98 38.37 11.95
C ASP A 115 10.17 38.09 11.02
N LYS A 116 11.36 38.57 11.41
CA LYS A 116 12.61 38.31 10.68
C LYS A 116 13.06 36.86 10.77
N ILE A 117 12.86 36.20 11.92
CA ILE A 117 13.12 34.76 12.05
C ILE A 117 12.28 33.97 11.04
N PHE A 118 10.97 34.25 10.95
CA PHE A 118 10.10 33.58 9.98
C PHE A 118 10.41 33.99 8.54
N ASP A 119 10.76 35.24 8.26
CA ASP A 119 11.22 35.67 6.93
C ASP A 119 12.42 34.85 6.47
N ASP A 120 13.43 34.71 7.33
CA ASP A 120 14.66 33.98 7.02
C ASP A 120 14.40 32.48 6.89
N ILE A 121 13.54 31.91 7.73
CA ILE A 121 13.13 30.51 7.60
C ILE A 121 12.34 30.30 6.31
N PHE A 122 11.36 31.14 5.98
CA PHE A 122 10.64 31.02 4.71
C PHE A 122 11.56 31.23 3.51
N ALA A 123 12.50 32.17 3.58
CA ALA A 123 13.51 32.36 2.55
C ALA A 123 14.39 31.11 2.42
N PHE A 124 14.80 30.49 3.52
CA PHE A 124 15.53 29.23 3.55
C PHE A 124 14.70 28.07 2.97
N LEU A 125 13.41 27.99 3.29
CA LEU A 125 12.50 27.00 2.71
C LEU A 125 12.29 27.23 1.21
N VAL A 126 12.23 28.48 0.75
CA VAL A 126 12.16 28.83 -0.68
C VAL A 126 13.47 28.49 -1.39
N GLU A 127 14.62 28.84 -0.80
CA GLU A 127 15.97 28.52 -1.29
C GLU A 127 16.15 27.00 -1.42
N ARG A 128 15.69 26.24 -0.43
CA ARG A 128 15.73 24.77 -0.38
C ARG A 128 14.53 24.11 -1.07
N LYS A 129 13.59 24.89 -1.61
CA LYS A 129 12.35 24.47 -2.28
C LYS A 129 11.43 23.54 -1.48
N ILE A 130 11.46 23.65 -0.16
CA ILE A 130 10.65 22.86 0.78
C ILE A 130 9.28 23.54 0.97
N SER A 131 8.25 23.05 0.29
CA SER A 131 6.88 23.60 0.38
C SER A 131 6.20 23.35 1.72
N ARG A 132 6.59 22.29 2.42
CA ARG A 132 6.10 22.01 3.78
C ARG A 132 7.20 21.39 4.60
N LEU A 133 7.51 22.04 5.71
CA LEU A 133 8.48 21.54 6.66
C LEU A 133 7.92 20.29 7.38
N SER A 134 8.78 19.34 7.74
CA SER A 134 8.37 18.15 8.50
C SER A 134 7.68 18.54 9.81
N PRO A 135 6.57 17.88 10.22
CA PRO A 135 5.98 18.08 11.54
C PRO A 135 6.94 17.76 12.70
N LEU A 136 8.05 17.06 12.46
CA LEU A 136 9.11 16.84 13.46
C LEU A 136 9.87 18.13 13.80
N LEU A 137 9.91 19.07 12.85
CA LEU A 137 10.47 20.41 13.01
C LEU A 137 9.36 21.43 13.34
N ALA A 138 8.19 20.95 13.75
CA ALA A 138 7.09 21.82 14.12
C ALA A 138 7.54 22.77 15.21
N VAL A 139 7.24 24.04 14.97
CA VAL A 139 7.62 25.10 15.86
C VAL A 139 6.67 25.10 17.04
N LYS A 140 7.24 25.09 18.25
CA LYS A 140 6.46 25.00 19.48
C LYS A 140 6.07 26.40 19.91
N THR A 141 4.77 26.67 19.88
CA THR A 141 4.20 27.91 20.39
C THR A 141 3.90 27.75 21.87
N THR A 142 4.61 28.51 22.70
CA THR A 142 4.33 28.65 24.12
C THR A 142 3.32 29.78 24.27
N LEU A 143 2.09 29.44 24.69
CA LEU A 143 1.09 30.45 25.03
C LEU A 143 1.62 31.26 26.22
N PRO A 144 1.50 32.61 26.23
CA PRO A 144 1.94 33.41 27.36
C PRO A 144 1.26 32.93 28.66
N ASP A 145 2.07 32.44 29.61
CA ASP A 145 1.68 31.95 30.94
C ASP A 145 0.62 30.82 31.00
N LYS A 146 0.36 30.11 29.89
CA LYS A 146 -0.75 29.14 29.78
C LYS A 146 -0.40 27.92 28.91
N TYR A 147 -1.25 26.89 28.95
CA TYR A 147 -1.15 25.68 28.11
C TYR A 147 -2.51 25.39 27.46
N SER A 148 -2.59 24.46 26.51
CA SER A 148 -3.89 24.08 25.95
C SER A 148 -4.60 23.05 26.84
N SER A 149 -5.66 23.47 27.54
CA SER A 149 -6.60 22.57 28.23
C SER A 149 -7.77 22.13 27.34
N PHE A 150 -7.80 22.59 26.08
CA PHE A 150 -8.80 22.33 25.05
C PHE A 150 -10.26 22.27 25.55
N GLY A 151 -10.87 23.43 25.70
CA GLY A 151 -12.28 23.66 26.03
C GLY A 151 -12.60 23.57 27.53
N PHE A 152 -11.86 22.76 28.29
CA PHE A 152 -12.17 22.50 29.71
C PHE A 152 -12.03 23.73 30.61
N LEU A 153 -10.82 24.30 30.77
CA LEU A 153 -10.65 25.53 31.58
C LEU A 153 -11.43 26.72 30.99
N PRO A 154 -11.44 26.95 29.66
CA PRO A 154 -12.25 28.03 29.08
C PRO A 154 -13.73 27.96 29.48
N ALA A 155 -14.36 26.79 29.44
CA ALA A 155 -15.77 26.66 29.83
C ALA A 155 -15.98 26.97 31.32
N ILE A 156 -15.09 26.51 32.18
CA ILE A 156 -15.14 26.77 33.63
C ILE A 156 -14.93 28.26 33.94
N GLU A 157 -14.00 28.94 33.25
CA GLU A 157 -13.76 30.37 33.42
C GLU A 157 -14.97 31.22 32.99
N HIS A 158 -15.66 30.87 31.90
CA HIS A 158 -16.89 31.56 31.53
C HIS A 158 -18.01 31.37 32.55
N LEU A 159 -18.14 30.17 33.14
CA LEU A 159 -19.10 29.91 34.20
C LEU A 159 -18.78 30.70 35.49
N ASN A 160 -17.50 30.91 35.79
CA ASN A 160 -17.09 31.78 36.90
C ASN A 160 -17.34 33.27 36.63
N VAL A 161 -17.16 33.73 35.39
CA VAL A 161 -17.59 35.09 35.00
C VAL A 161 -19.10 35.23 35.09
N LEU A 162 -19.86 34.21 34.69
CA LEU A 162 -21.31 34.21 34.84
C LEU A 162 -21.71 34.34 36.32
N TYR A 163 -21.05 33.63 37.23
CA TYR A 163 -21.24 33.78 38.66
C TYR A 163 -21.00 35.23 39.14
N ASP A 164 -19.87 35.85 38.75
CA ASP A 164 -19.59 37.25 39.11
C ASP A 164 -20.67 38.20 38.56
N ILE A 165 -21.15 37.95 37.33
CA ILE A 165 -22.21 38.75 36.72
C ILE A 165 -23.54 38.61 37.49
N LEU A 166 -23.96 37.39 37.81
CA LEU A 166 -25.17 37.12 38.58
C LEU A 166 -25.11 37.71 40.00
N SER A 167 -23.90 37.82 40.57
CA SER A 167 -23.70 38.36 41.93
C SER A 167 -23.69 39.89 41.98
N ASN A 168 -23.38 40.56 40.86
CA ASN A 168 -23.16 42.00 40.83
C ASN A 168 -24.22 42.76 40.03
N TYR A 169 -25.02 42.09 39.20
CA TYR A 169 -25.96 42.71 38.29
C TYR A 169 -27.31 41.99 38.31
N LYS A 170 -28.40 42.76 38.14
CA LYS A 170 -29.75 42.19 38.01
C LYS A 170 -29.94 41.60 36.61
N ILE A 171 -29.84 40.28 36.52
CA ILE A 171 -29.98 39.55 35.25
C ILE A 171 -31.35 38.89 35.17
N LYS A 172 -32.00 39.05 34.02
CA LYS A 172 -33.23 38.32 33.68
C LYS A 172 -32.87 36.86 33.40
N LEU A 173 -33.05 36.00 34.40
CA LEU A 173 -32.56 34.61 34.39
C LEU A 173 -33.11 33.76 33.23
N SER A 174 -34.32 34.06 32.76
CA SER A 174 -34.93 33.39 31.61
C SER A 174 -34.29 33.75 30.26
N GLU A 175 -33.35 34.70 30.21
CA GLU A 175 -32.77 35.26 28.99
C GLU A 175 -31.24 35.36 29.04
N ILE A 176 -30.59 34.28 29.50
CA ILE A 176 -29.14 34.11 29.43
C ILE A 176 -28.78 33.34 28.15
N ASN A 177 -28.18 34.03 27.18
CA ASN A 177 -27.92 33.53 25.83
C ASN A 177 -26.41 33.44 25.56
N ILE A 178 -25.97 32.42 24.80
CA ILE A 178 -24.56 32.32 24.37
C ILE A 178 -24.45 32.41 22.84
N LEU A 179 -23.48 33.19 22.37
CA LEU A 179 -23.07 33.24 20.96
C LEU A 179 -21.61 32.79 20.82
N GLY A 180 -21.38 31.62 20.23
CA GLY A 180 -20.04 31.07 19.99
C GLY A 180 -19.78 30.79 18.51
N THR A 181 -18.54 30.98 18.08
CA THR A 181 -18.07 30.63 16.73
C THR A 181 -16.76 29.85 16.77
N SER A 182 -16.60 28.87 15.88
CA SER A 182 -15.43 27.98 15.82
C SER A 182 -15.14 27.38 17.22
N TYR A 183 -13.93 27.53 17.75
CA TYR A 183 -13.58 27.08 19.10
C TYR A 183 -14.48 27.70 20.20
N GLY A 184 -14.97 28.92 20.02
CA GLY A 184 -15.94 29.54 20.93
C GLY A 184 -17.30 28.84 20.91
N GLY A 185 -17.71 28.30 19.76
CA GLY A 185 -18.90 27.45 19.65
C GLY A 185 -18.74 26.16 20.45
N TYR A 186 -17.57 25.52 20.38
CA TYR A 186 -17.25 24.34 21.19
C TYR A 186 -17.25 24.63 22.70
N ILE A 187 -16.68 25.77 23.13
CA ILE A 187 -16.74 26.20 24.53
C ILE A 187 -18.19 26.41 24.97
N ALA A 188 -19.03 27.04 24.13
CA ALA A 188 -20.44 27.21 24.42
C ALA A 188 -21.16 25.86 24.61
N LEU A 189 -20.87 24.86 23.78
CA LEU A 189 -21.41 23.51 23.94
C LEU A 189 -20.97 22.85 25.25
N LEU A 190 -19.70 23.02 25.65
CA LEU A 190 -19.20 22.52 26.95
C LEU A 190 -19.85 23.25 28.14
N MET A 191 -20.08 24.55 28.04
CA MET A 191 -20.83 25.29 29.06
C MET A 191 -22.24 24.72 29.22
N GLY A 192 -22.94 24.46 28.11
CA GLY A 192 -24.26 23.82 28.14
C GLY A 192 -24.23 22.39 28.71
N LYS A 193 -23.14 21.64 28.48
CA LYS A 193 -22.93 20.32 29.09
C LYS A 193 -22.75 20.41 30.61
N PHE A 194 -21.93 21.35 31.08
CA PHE A 194 -21.61 21.46 32.51
C PHE A 194 -22.71 22.15 33.33
N ALA A 195 -23.44 23.09 32.73
CA ALA A 195 -24.52 23.86 33.36
C ALA A 195 -25.84 23.76 32.53
N PRO A 196 -26.48 22.58 32.48
CA PRO A 196 -27.61 22.28 31.60
C PRO A 196 -28.90 23.05 31.92
N HIS A 197 -29.00 23.72 33.07
CA HIS A 197 -30.19 24.46 33.48
C HIS A 197 -29.98 25.98 33.46
N THR A 198 -28.88 26.45 32.88
CA THR A 198 -28.46 27.85 33.04
C THR A 198 -28.77 28.74 31.84
N PHE A 199 -28.81 28.20 30.62
CA PHE A 199 -28.90 29.00 29.40
C PHE A 199 -30.27 28.87 28.75
N ASN A 200 -30.83 29.98 28.28
CA ASN A 200 -32.04 30.01 27.46
C ASN A 200 -31.75 29.42 26.07
N PHE A 201 -30.75 29.93 25.37
CA PHE A 201 -30.25 29.28 24.15
C PHE A 201 -28.75 29.47 23.93
N ILE A 202 -28.18 28.54 23.15
CA ILE A 202 -26.78 28.50 22.74
C ILE A 202 -26.72 28.50 21.22
N ILE A 203 -25.93 29.43 20.65
CA ILE A 203 -25.57 29.45 19.24
C ILE A 203 -24.18 28.86 19.07
N ASP A 204 -24.10 27.77 18.32
CA ASP A 204 -22.87 27.10 17.90
C ASP A 204 -22.66 27.28 16.40
N ASN A 205 -21.73 28.15 16.01
CA ASN A 205 -21.32 28.29 14.62
C ASN A 205 -20.02 27.53 14.35
N SER A 206 -20.08 26.39 13.65
CA SER A 206 -18.90 25.59 13.27
C SER A 206 -18.04 25.10 14.45
N GLY A 207 -18.61 24.85 15.64
CA GLY A 207 -17.84 24.36 16.78
C GLY A 207 -17.40 22.91 16.64
N PHE A 208 -16.33 22.54 17.35
CA PHE A 208 -15.93 21.15 17.57
C PHE A 208 -16.94 20.41 18.46
N VAL A 209 -16.81 19.08 18.55
CA VAL A 209 -17.61 18.24 19.48
C VAL A 209 -16.75 17.38 20.43
N ALA A 210 -15.44 17.35 20.20
CA ALA A 210 -14.49 16.64 21.03
C ALA A 210 -13.10 17.29 20.92
N THR A 211 -12.18 16.84 21.77
CA THR A 211 -10.80 17.31 21.77
C THR A 211 -10.06 16.99 20.48
N GLN A 212 -9.38 17.98 19.91
CA GLN A 212 -8.39 17.76 18.85
C GLN A 212 -7.07 17.37 19.48
N PHE A 213 -6.69 16.10 19.39
CA PHE A 213 -5.56 15.59 20.18
C PHE A 213 -4.20 16.18 19.74
N SER A 214 -4.07 16.64 18.50
CA SER A 214 -2.92 17.41 18.02
C SER A 214 -2.71 18.73 18.78
N GLU A 215 -3.78 19.33 19.31
CA GLU A 215 -3.74 20.56 20.14
C GLU A 215 -3.40 20.28 21.61
N ILE A 216 -3.40 19.00 22.02
CA ILE A 216 -3.04 18.56 23.37
C ILE A 216 -1.65 17.94 23.41
N HIS A 217 -1.24 17.18 22.40
CA HIS A 217 0.03 16.48 22.41
C HIS A 217 0.82 16.58 21.09
N PRO A 218 2.06 17.14 21.10
CA PRO A 218 2.86 17.37 19.89
C PRO A 218 3.50 16.11 19.28
N SER A 219 3.52 14.95 19.95
CA SER A 219 4.24 13.75 19.47
C SER A 219 3.48 12.87 18.46
N LEU A 220 2.21 13.16 18.16
CA LEU A 220 1.53 12.53 17.05
C LEU A 220 1.65 13.46 15.84
N VAL A 221 2.14 12.90 14.74
CA VAL A 221 2.60 13.60 13.53
C VAL A 221 1.42 14.16 12.75
N THR A 222 0.72 15.12 13.35
CA THR A 222 -0.24 16.01 12.72
C THR A 222 -0.07 17.36 13.39
N SER A 223 0.46 18.33 12.65
CA SER A 223 0.59 19.71 13.11
C SER A 223 -0.78 20.26 13.49
N SER A 224 -0.90 20.89 14.65
CA SER A 224 -2.17 21.44 15.14
C SER A 224 -2.49 22.79 14.49
N ALA A 225 -1.45 23.50 14.03
CA ALA A 225 -1.52 24.71 13.22
C ALA A 225 -0.32 24.78 12.25
N SER A 226 -0.27 25.80 11.40
CA SER A 226 0.93 26.12 10.62
C SER A 226 1.03 27.60 10.25
N TYR A 227 2.27 28.09 10.15
CA TYR A 227 2.57 29.37 9.53
C TYR A 227 2.68 29.17 8.03
N MET A 228 2.01 30.02 7.26
CA MET A 228 1.93 29.87 5.80
C MET A 228 2.34 31.14 5.08
N ARG A 229 3.02 30.98 3.95
CA ARG A 229 3.36 32.08 3.04
C ARG A 229 3.17 31.65 1.60
N MET A 230 2.57 32.53 0.80
CA MET A 230 2.54 32.38 -0.65
C MET A 230 3.77 33.09 -1.24
N VAL A 231 4.58 32.36 -2.00
CA VAL A 231 5.73 32.91 -2.72
C VAL A 231 5.65 32.42 -4.16
N ASN A 232 5.55 33.34 -5.12
CA ASN A 232 5.41 33.04 -6.56
C ASN A 232 4.27 32.04 -6.88
N GLY A 233 3.12 32.16 -6.20
CA GLY A 233 1.97 31.27 -6.39
C GLY A 233 2.08 29.88 -5.75
N LYS A 234 3.24 29.53 -5.13
CA LYS A 234 3.44 28.28 -4.39
C LYS A 234 3.26 28.52 -2.87
N ARG A 235 2.57 27.60 -2.20
CA ARG A 235 2.32 27.64 -0.76
C ARG A 235 3.49 27.01 0.00
N TYR A 236 4.04 27.75 0.95
CA TYR A 236 5.06 27.30 1.89
C TYR A 236 4.48 27.21 3.30
N GLU A 237 4.78 26.13 4.01
CA GLU A 237 4.16 25.82 5.29
C GLU A 237 5.19 25.37 6.35
N ILE A 238 5.15 26.04 7.51
CA ILE A 238 5.90 25.66 8.71
C ILE A 238 4.89 25.13 9.73
N PRO A 239 4.90 23.82 10.03
CA PRO A 239 4.09 23.24 11.09
C PRO A 239 4.29 23.96 12.42
N ALA A 240 3.21 24.15 13.17
CA ALA A 240 3.23 24.66 14.52
C ALA A 240 2.43 23.74 15.44
N THR A 241 2.86 23.66 16.69
CA THR A 241 2.16 22.95 17.76
C THR A 241 2.21 23.77 19.04
N THR A 242 1.29 23.54 19.97
CA THR A 242 1.31 24.22 21.26
C THR A 242 2.15 23.45 22.26
N LYS A 243 2.95 24.15 23.07
CA LYS A 243 3.68 23.55 24.18
C LYS A 243 2.67 22.95 25.18
N SER A 244 2.77 21.64 25.39
CA SER A 244 1.86 20.92 26.27
C SER A 244 2.47 20.71 27.65
N LEU A 245 1.65 20.86 28.69
CA LEU A 245 1.96 20.39 30.04
C LEU A 245 1.56 18.93 30.25
N TRP A 246 0.87 18.33 29.26
CA TRP A 246 0.50 16.92 29.27
C TRP A 246 1.66 16.06 28.79
N GLU A 247 1.94 15.00 29.53
CA GLU A 247 3.03 14.07 29.23
C GLU A 247 2.53 12.86 28.43
N ASN A 248 3.32 12.35 27.49
CA ASN A 248 3.03 11.08 26.78
C ASN A 248 3.51 9.85 27.58
N ASN A 249 3.20 9.85 28.86
CA ASN A 249 3.51 8.76 29.79
C ASN A 249 2.24 8.41 30.54
N GLU A 250 1.64 7.26 30.25
CA GLU A 250 0.38 6.81 30.86
C GLU A 250 0.46 6.63 32.39
N PHE A 251 1.67 6.55 32.94
CA PHE A 251 1.94 6.48 34.38
C PHE A 251 2.17 7.85 35.03
N SER A 252 2.22 8.93 34.24
CA SER A 252 2.34 10.29 34.76
C SER A 252 1.00 10.78 35.29
N GLU A 253 1.01 11.47 36.43
CA GLU A 253 -0.16 12.21 36.90
C GLU A 253 -0.60 13.30 35.90
N LYS A 254 0.32 13.74 35.02
CA LYS A 254 0.08 14.68 33.92
C LYS A 254 -0.23 14.00 32.59
N TYR A 255 -0.59 12.72 32.58
CA TYR A 255 -1.06 12.03 31.38
C TYR A 255 -2.42 12.55 30.94
N PHE A 256 -2.56 12.90 29.65
CA PHE A 256 -3.88 13.18 29.07
C PHE A 256 -4.63 11.88 28.78
N SER A 257 -5.19 11.32 29.84
CA SER A 257 -5.93 10.05 29.84
C SER A 257 -7.27 10.13 29.11
N ASP A 258 -7.88 8.98 28.86
CA ASP A 258 -9.22 8.90 28.26
C ASP A 258 -10.30 9.54 29.13
N ALA A 259 -10.09 9.60 30.44
CA ALA A 259 -10.92 10.41 31.33
C ALA A 259 -10.93 11.90 30.94
N ASN A 260 -9.74 12.44 30.63
CA ASN A 260 -9.58 13.83 30.17
C ASN A 260 -10.23 14.05 28.79
N ARG A 261 -10.18 13.06 27.90
CA ARG A 261 -10.87 13.10 26.59
C ARG A 261 -12.38 13.06 26.75
N MET A 262 -12.89 12.18 27.61
CA MET A 262 -14.31 11.93 27.79
C MET A 262 -15.05 13.13 28.39
N ILE A 263 -14.45 13.84 29.35
CA ILE A 263 -15.07 15.04 29.91
C ILE A 263 -15.20 16.16 28.87
N ARG A 264 -14.27 16.24 27.91
CA ARG A 264 -14.26 17.21 26.82
C ARG A 264 -15.12 16.80 25.61
N ASN A 265 -15.51 15.54 25.53
CA ASN A 265 -16.36 15.07 24.44
C ASN A 265 -17.84 15.35 24.78
N VAL A 266 -18.50 16.20 23.97
CA VAL A 266 -19.93 16.52 24.14
C VAL A 266 -20.84 15.44 23.56
N THR A 267 -20.30 14.43 22.86
CA THR A 267 -21.05 13.34 22.23
C THR A 267 -21.27 12.12 23.14
N VAL A 268 -20.72 12.17 24.36
CA VAL A 268 -20.88 11.12 25.39
C VAL A 268 -22.31 11.18 25.91
N LYS A 269 -23.09 10.15 25.61
CA LYS A 269 -24.53 10.13 25.90
C LYS A 269 -24.79 10.09 27.41
N GLU A 270 -23.95 9.39 28.15
CA GLU A 270 -23.99 9.25 29.61
C GLU A 270 -23.75 10.58 30.34
N HIS A 271 -23.18 11.58 29.64
CA HIS A 271 -22.97 12.92 30.16
C HIS A 271 -24.04 13.92 29.73
N MET A 272 -25.02 13.51 28.93
CA MET A 272 -26.12 14.38 28.50
C MET A 272 -27.19 14.37 29.59
N LEU A 273 -27.48 15.55 30.13
CA LEU A 273 -28.51 15.76 31.13
C LEU A 273 -29.72 16.43 30.48
N GLU A 274 -30.93 16.13 30.96
CA GLU A 274 -32.13 16.83 30.51
C GLU A 274 -31.96 18.33 30.70
N SER A 275 -32.24 19.10 29.65
CA SER A 275 -31.93 20.51 29.62
C SER A 275 -33.06 21.34 28.99
N ASP A 276 -33.30 22.50 29.62
CA ASP A 276 -34.20 23.54 29.12
C ASP A 276 -33.47 24.50 28.16
N THR A 277 -32.18 24.29 27.94
CA THR A 277 -31.37 25.04 26.97
C THR A 277 -31.72 24.62 25.55
N LYS A 278 -31.91 25.62 24.67
CA LYS A 278 -32.14 25.42 23.24
C LYS A 278 -30.81 25.58 22.49
N TYR A 279 -30.48 24.62 21.64
CA TYR A 279 -29.24 24.61 20.87
C TYR A 279 -29.52 24.92 19.41
N PHE A 280 -28.87 25.96 18.88
CA PHE A 280 -28.93 26.34 17.47
C PHE A 280 -27.53 26.17 16.87
N SER A 281 -27.33 25.10 16.10
CA SER A 281 -26.03 24.74 15.54
C SER A 281 -26.03 24.91 14.02
N TYR A 282 -25.05 25.66 13.50
CA TYR A 282 -24.87 25.97 12.09
C TYR A 282 -23.54 25.44 11.60
N HIS A 283 -23.54 24.58 10.58
CA HIS A 283 -22.33 23.85 10.16
C HIS A 283 -22.24 23.66 8.65
N SER A 284 -21.06 23.90 8.07
CA SER A 284 -20.85 23.79 6.63
C SER A 284 -20.71 22.34 6.16
N LYS A 285 -21.22 22.03 4.95
CA LYS A 285 -20.99 20.75 4.25
C LYS A 285 -19.54 20.51 3.83
N LYS A 286 -18.74 21.57 3.71
CA LYS A 286 -17.34 21.51 3.25
C LYS A 286 -16.34 21.80 4.37
N ASP A 287 -16.77 21.76 5.64
CA ASP A 287 -15.89 21.99 6.78
C ASP A 287 -14.91 20.81 6.96
N ILE A 288 -13.63 21.08 6.72
CA ILE A 288 -12.52 20.13 6.90
C ILE A 288 -11.81 20.28 8.25
N ILE A 289 -12.19 21.27 9.06
CA ILE A 289 -11.59 21.57 10.38
C ILE A 289 -12.43 20.93 11.48
N ALA A 290 -13.74 21.15 11.47
CA ALA A 290 -14.70 20.47 12.34
C ALA A 290 -15.63 19.64 11.46
N LEU A 291 -15.55 18.30 11.56
CA LEU A 291 -16.24 17.43 10.60
C LEU A 291 -17.76 17.43 10.78
N LEU A 292 -18.48 17.62 9.67
CA LEU A 292 -19.95 17.63 9.65
C LEU A 292 -20.54 16.33 10.24
N ALA A 293 -19.96 15.18 9.93
CA ALA A 293 -20.48 13.89 10.38
C ALA A 293 -20.49 13.77 11.92
N GLU A 294 -19.44 14.26 12.58
CA GLU A 294 -19.34 14.27 14.04
C GLU A 294 -20.35 15.25 14.64
N LYS A 295 -20.51 16.42 14.03
CA LYS A 295 -21.50 17.42 14.44
C LYS A 295 -22.93 16.89 14.33
N LYS A 296 -23.26 16.23 13.22
CA LYS A 296 -24.59 15.65 12.98
C LYS A 296 -24.92 14.58 14.01
N MET A 297 -23.98 13.67 14.26
CA MET A 297 -24.12 12.63 15.30
C MET A 297 -24.35 13.23 16.69
N PHE A 298 -23.61 14.30 17.04
CA PHE A 298 -23.82 15.01 18.29
C PHE A 298 -25.23 15.61 18.39
N CYS A 299 -25.64 16.38 17.38
CA CYS A 299 -26.94 17.05 17.37
C CYS A 299 -28.09 16.04 17.44
N ASP A 300 -27.96 14.90 16.75
CA ASP A 300 -28.99 13.86 16.76
C ASP A 300 -29.13 13.19 18.13
N LYS A 301 -28.03 12.96 18.85
CA LYS A 301 -28.08 12.46 20.24
C LYS A 301 -28.65 13.49 21.21
N LEU A 302 -28.25 14.76 21.07
CA LEU A 302 -28.66 15.82 21.98
C LEU A 302 -30.17 16.11 21.92
N LYS A 303 -30.83 15.84 20.78
CA LYS A 303 -32.30 15.96 20.63
C LYS A 303 -33.08 15.13 21.64
N GLU A 304 -32.50 14.06 22.19
CA GLU A 304 -33.12 13.24 23.24
C GLU A 304 -33.20 13.98 24.59
N PHE A 305 -32.36 14.99 24.81
CA PHE A 305 -32.19 15.67 26.11
C PHE A 305 -32.53 17.16 26.08
N ALA A 306 -32.47 17.79 24.91
CA ALA A 306 -32.67 19.22 24.72
C ALA A 306 -33.29 19.54 23.36
N TYR A 307 -33.79 20.78 23.20
CA TYR A 307 -34.22 21.25 21.88
C TYR A 307 -32.98 21.56 21.02
N VAL A 308 -32.94 21.02 19.80
CA VAL A 308 -31.83 21.24 18.85
C VAL A 308 -32.36 21.62 17.48
N ASP A 309 -32.03 22.83 17.01
CA ASP A 309 -32.12 23.24 15.61
C ASP A 309 -30.73 23.12 14.98
N PHE A 310 -30.57 22.15 14.07
CA PHE A 310 -29.32 21.92 13.36
C PHE A 310 -29.48 22.30 11.89
N SER A 311 -28.72 23.30 11.46
CA SER A 311 -28.71 23.83 10.09
C SER A 311 -27.43 23.43 9.36
N GLU A 312 -27.57 22.55 8.38
CA GLU A 312 -26.50 22.14 7.48
C GLU A 312 -26.41 23.13 6.30
N ILE A 313 -25.31 23.87 6.21
CA ILE A 313 -25.12 24.98 5.25
C ILE A 313 -24.39 24.46 4.01
N GLY A 314 -25.05 24.50 2.85
CA GLY A 314 -24.51 24.20 1.53
C GLY A 314 -24.56 25.42 0.59
N ASP A 315 -24.35 25.19 -0.70
CA ASP A 315 -24.23 26.29 -1.68
C ASP A 315 -25.49 27.16 -1.78
N LYS A 316 -26.67 26.63 -1.39
CA LYS A 316 -27.96 27.35 -1.43
C LYS A 316 -28.13 28.36 -0.29
N GLU A 317 -27.45 28.12 0.83
CA GLU A 317 -27.54 28.96 2.03
C GLU A 317 -26.48 30.09 2.03
N ILE A 318 -25.61 30.14 1.00
CA ILE A 318 -24.66 31.23 0.79
C ILE A 318 -25.38 32.42 0.16
N ASP A 319 -25.63 33.46 0.95
CA ASP A 319 -26.31 34.69 0.55
C ASP A 319 -25.35 35.89 0.41
N GLY A 320 -24.06 35.69 0.68
CA GLY A 320 -23.05 36.76 0.70
C GLY A 320 -23.21 37.75 1.87
N SER A 321 -24.12 37.47 2.80
CA SER A 321 -24.58 38.42 3.82
C SER A 321 -24.55 37.79 5.22
N LEU A 322 -25.34 36.74 5.46
CA LEU A 322 -25.30 35.89 6.66
C LEU A 322 -24.16 34.88 6.54
N PHE A 323 -24.16 34.05 5.48
CA PHE A 323 -23.10 33.10 5.18
C PHE A 323 -22.45 33.48 3.85
N LYS A 324 -21.12 33.60 3.83
CA LYS A 324 -20.39 34.14 2.67
C LYS A 324 -19.57 33.09 1.93
N ASN A 325 -19.27 31.98 2.58
CA ASN A 325 -18.59 30.84 1.97
C ASN A 325 -18.88 29.55 2.75
N LEU A 326 -18.38 28.42 2.23
CA LEU A 326 -18.51 27.10 2.86
C LEU A 326 -17.24 26.65 3.61
N ASN A 327 -16.29 27.55 3.86
CA ASN A 327 -15.13 27.22 4.68
C ASN A 327 -15.55 27.15 6.16
N HIS A 328 -14.63 26.69 7.02
CA HIS A 328 -14.85 26.69 8.47
C HIS A 328 -15.28 28.08 8.99
N GLY A 329 -16.35 28.14 9.79
CA GLY A 329 -16.94 29.38 10.29
C GLY A 329 -17.76 30.18 9.26
N MET A 330 -17.74 29.78 7.98
CA MET A 330 -18.55 30.28 6.86
C MET A 330 -18.42 31.79 6.58
N ASN A 331 -17.42 32.44 7.20
CA ASN A 331 -17.30 33.89 7.32
C ASN A 331 -18.64 34.55 7.73
N ALA A 332 -19.33 33.90 8.67
CA ALA A 332 -20.68 34.26 9.07
C ALA A 332 -20.73 35.66 9.70
N SER A 333 -21.76 36.44 9.39
CA SER A 333 -22.04 37.68 10.11
C SER A 333 -22.63 37.37 11.48
N LEU A 334 -21.82 37.45 12.55
CA LEU A 334 -22.26 37.11 13.91
C LEU A 334 -23.47 37.94 14.40
N ARG A 335 -23.57 39.21 13.96
CA ARG A 335 -24.75 40.07 14.22
C ARG A 335 -26.02 39.46 13.60
N LYS A 336 -25.98 39.16 12.29
CA LYS A 336 -27.13 38.58 11.58
C LYS A 336 -27.44 37.16 12.07
N LEU A 337 -26.42 36.38 12.41
CA LEU A 337 -26.59 35.04 12.93
C LEU A 337 -27.33 35.06 14.26
N TYR A 338 -26.99 36.00 15.14
CA TYR A 338 -27.73 36.22 16.37
C TYR A 338 -29.17 36.66 16.09
N ASP A 339 -29.39 37.63 15.19
CA ASP A 339 -30.72 38.11 14.81
C ASP A 339 -31.66 36.99 14.34
N VAL A 340 -31.18 36.19 13.39
CA VAL A 340 -31.93 35.07 12.82
C VAL A 340 -32.26 34.04 13.90
N THR A 341 -31.28 33.75 14.76
CA THR A 341 -31.48 32.75 15.81
C THR A 341 -32.40 33.25 16.93
N PHE A 342 -32.32 34.53 17.28
CA PHE A 342 -33.22 35.15 18.26
C PHE A 342 -34.68 35.08 17.78
N GLN A 343 -34.93 35.38 16.49
CA GLN A 343 -36.24 35.22 15.87
C GLN A 343 -36.71 33.77 15.85
N LYS A 344 -35.84 32.81 15.47
CA LYS A 344 -36.15 31.38 15.53
C LYS A 344 -36.53 30.94 16.94
N ASN A 345 -35.77 31.38 17.95
CA ASN A 345 -36.03 31.05 19.34
C ASN A 345 -37.41 31.54 19.82
N ALA A 346 -37.88 32.70 19.36
CA ALA A 346 -39.20 33.22 19.68
C ALA A 346 -40.35 32.32 19.18
N LEU A 347 -40.10 31.45 18.18
CA LEU A 347 -41.06 30.49 17.63
C LEU A 347 -41.08 29.15 18.38
N VAL A 348 -40.12 28.90 19.28
CA VAL A 348 -40.00 27.63 20.00
C VAL A 348 -40.84 27.67 21.27
N ASN A 349 -41.87 26.82 21.35
CA ASN A 349 -42.74 26.69 22.53
C ASN A 349 -42.08 25.85 23.65
N LYS A 350 -40.89 26.27 24.11
CA LYS A 350 -40.18 25.70 25.27
C LYS A 350 -39.62 26.85 26.11
N GLN A 351 -40.27 27.10 27.26
CA GLN A 351 -39.86 28.16 28.19
C GLN A 351 -38.69 27.67 29.05
N HIS A 352 -37.67 28.51 29.17
CA HIS A 352 -36.56 28.28 30.09
C HIS A 352 -37.01 28.55 31.53
N LYS A 353 -36.53 27.76 32.49
CA LYS A 353 -36.85 27.95 33.91
C LYS A 353 -36.29 29.28 34.42
N TYR A 354 -36.96 29.85 35.42
CA TYR A 354 -36.58 31.12 36.04
C TYR A 354 -35.35 31.02 36.98
N GLN A 355 -34.60 29.92 36.95
CA GLN A 355 -33.49 29.65 37.85
C GLN A 355 -32.33 28.98 37.10
N THR A 356 -31.10 29.44 37.35
CA THR A 356 -29.88 28.84 36.81
C THR A 356 -29.33 27.77 37.75
N ASP A 357 -28.31 27.02 37.32
CA ASP A 357 -27.63 26.03 38.18
C ASP A 357 -27.08 26.64 39.48
N PHE A 358 -26.67 27.91 39.47
CA PHE A 358 -26.26 28.65 40.68
C PHE A 358 -27.41 28.90 41.66
N HIS A 359 -28.62 29.17 41.16
CA HIS A 359 -29.82 29.37 41.97
C HIS A 359 -30.36 28.04 42.50
N LEU A 360 -30.29 26.99 41.68
CA LEU A 360 -30.71 25.63 42.02
C LEU A 360 -29.77 24.91 42.99
N LYS A 361 -28.57 25.47 43.22
CA LYS A 361 -27.49 24.83 43.97
C LYS A 361 -27.14 23.45 43.39
N SER A 362 -27.13 23.37 42.06
CA SER A 362 -26.94 22.12 41.32
C SER A 362 -25.60 21.47 41.63
N LYS A 363 -25.59 20.14 41.56
CA LYS A 363 -24.37 19.32 41.58
C LYS A 363 -24.43 18.31 40.44
N HIS A 364 -23.52 18.45 39.48
CA HIS A 364 -23.43 17.59 38.31
C HIS A 364 -22.16 16.75 38.39
N VAL A 365 -22.31 15.43 38.20
CA VAL A 365 -21.21 14.46 38.31
C VAL A 365 -21.07 13.71 36.99
N PHE A 366 -19.86 13.72 36.44
CA PHE A 366 -19.52 13.04 35.20
C PHE A 366 -18.49 11.95 35.48
N ASP A 367 -18.90 10.70 35.23
CA ASP A 367 -18.06 9.51 35.37
C ASP A 367 -17.22 9.31 34.11
N CYS A 368 -15.92 9.60 34.22
CA CYS A 368 -14.96 9.60 33.13
C CYS A 368 -13.89 8.53 33.35
N PHE A 369 -14.20 7.25 33.11
CA PHE A 369 -13.27 6.13 33.29
C PHE A 369 -12.54 6.13 34.64
N SER A 370 -11.26 6.53 34.67
CA SER A 370 -10.41 6.57 35.86
C SER A 370 -10.58 7.82 36.71
N LYS A 371 -11.40 8.80 36.29
CA LYS A 371 -11.66 10.04 37.03
C LYS A 371 -13.16 10.33 37.12
N LYS A 372 -13.55 10.96 38.23
CA LYS A 372 -14.87 11.56 38.42
C LYS A 372 -14.74 13.07 38.44
N TYR A 373 -15.52 13.76 37.61
CA TYR A 373 -15.58 15.22 37.56
C TYR A 373 -16.87 15.69 38.20
N GLU A 374 -16.77 16.51 39.24
CA GLU A 374 -17.91 17.03 39.99
C GLU A 374 -17.93 18.56 39.88
N PHE A 375 -19.06 19.10 39.41
CA PHE A 375 -19.32 20.53 39.29
C PHE A 375 -20.41 20.92 40.29
N THR A 376 -20.08 21.78 41.25
CA THR A 376 -21.00 22.24 42.29
C THR A 376 -21.19 23.75 42.18
N TYR A 377 -22.45 24.19 42.07
CA TYR A 377 -22.82 25.57 41.84
C TYR A 377 -23.47 26.18 43.09
N CYS A 378 -23.10 27.41 43.48
CA CYS A 378 -23.75 28.11 44.60
C CYS A 378 -23.56 29.64 44.49
N LEU A 379 -24.62 30.42 44.69
CA LEU A 379 -24.51 31.90 44.71
C LEU A 379 -23.68 32.47 45.87
N ASP A 380 -23.48 31.70 46.95
CA ASP A 380 -22.68 32.16 48.09
C ASP A 380 -21.19 31.83 47.94
N LYS A 381 -20.84 30.85 47.09
CA LYS A 381 -19.50 30.25 47.01
C LYS A 381 -18.90 30.19 45.60
N GLY A 382 -19.70 30.43 44.56
CA GLY A 382 -19.28 30.31 43.17
C GLY A 382 -19.39 28.88 42.62
N LEU A 383 -18.53 28.57 41.64
CA LEU A 383 -18.41 27.25 41.02
C LEU A 383 -17.19 26.51 41.58
N GLU A 384 -17.43 25.34 42.17
CA GLU A 384 -16.37 24.40 42.58
C GLU A 384 -16.31 23.22 41.61
N VAL A 385 -15.11 22.95 41.07
CA VAL A 385 -14.86 21.79 40.19
C VAL A 385 -13.86 20.86 40.86
N LYS A 386 -14.30 19.64 41.20
CA LYS A 386 -13.47 18.63 41.84
C LYS A 386 -13.23 17.46 40.90
N VAL A 387 -11.96 17.11 40.69
CA VAL A 387 -11.54 15.93 39.93
C VAL A 387 -10.99 14.90 40.90
N THR A 388 -11.65 13.75 41.00
CA THR A 388 -11.20 12.66 41.88
C THR A 388 -10.74 11.48 41.04
N SER A 389 -9.48 11.08 41.20
CA SER A 389 -8.98 9.83 40.63
C SER A 389 -9.59 8.65 41.37
N LEU A 390 -10.24 7.75 40.64
CA LEU A 390 -10.79 6.53 41.21
C LEU A 390 -9.62 5.55 41.39
N LYS A 391 -9.32 5.16 42.64
CA LYS A 391 -8.47 3.99 42.88
C LYS A 391 -9.16 2.81 42.20
N MET A 392 -8.53 2.22 41.20
CA MET A 392 -8.99 0.93 40.67
C MET A 392 -8.87 -0.10 41.79
N ASN A 393 -9.96 -0.30 42.53
CA ASN A 393 -10.15 -1.50 43.32
C ASN A 393 -10.34 -2.65 42.32
N PRO A 394 -9.54 -3.73 42.37
CA PRO A 394 -9.68 -4.87 41.45
C PRO A 394 -10.99 -5.66 41.61
N SER A 395 -11.86 -5.23 42.53
CA SER A 395 -13.10 -5.89 42.87
C SER A 395 -14.19 -4.83 42.93
N VAL A 396 -15.04 -4.76 41.90
CA VAL A 396 -16.50 -4.60 41.95
C VAL A 396 -16.95 -4.29 40.51
N SER A 397 -17.34 -5.35 39.79
CA SER A 397 -18.25 -5.28 38.65
C SER A 397 -19.27 -6.39 38.82
N ASN A 398 -20.08 -6.33 39.88
CA ASN A 398 -21.27 -7.17 40.02
C ASN A 398 -22.49 -6.30 39.77
N HIS A 399 -22.96 -6.32 38.52
CA HIS A 399 -24.39 -6.38 38.18
C HIS A 399 -24.51 -6.93 36.75
N ASN A 400 -24.31 -8.25 36.63
CA ASN A 400 -24.95 -9.03 35.58
C ASN A 400 -25.92 -9.98 36.27
N ASN A 401 -27.20 -9.87 35.91
CA ASN A 401 -28.13 -10.99 36.04
C ASN A 401 -27.57 -12.13 35.17
N CYS A 402 -26.95 -13.12 35.82
CA CYS A 402 -26.49 -14.34 35.20
C CYS A 402 -27.68 -15.22 34.81
N ILE A 403 -27.66 -15.67 33.55
CA ILE A 403 -28.13 -17.00 33.20
C ILE A 403 -27.07 -17.97 33.75
N ASP A 404 -27.56 -18.96 34.50
CA ASP A 404 -26.79 -20.07 35.06
C ASP A 404 -26.00 -20.82 33.98
N ASP A 405 -24.73 -21.11 34.26
CA ASP A 405 -24.11 -22.35 33.81
C ASP A 405 -23.12 -22.83 34.87
N LYS A 406 -23.48 -23.96 35.48
CA LYS A 406 -22.68 -24.70 36.46
C LYS A 406 -21.72 -25.66 35.74
N ASP A 407 -20.67 -26.00 36.50
CA ASP A 407 -19.86 -27.24 36.43
C ASP A 407 -18.77 -27.37 35.36
N ILE A 408 -17.53 -26.97 35.70
CA ILE A 408 -16.31 -27.75 35.39
C ILE A 408 -15.26 -27.55 36.53
N PRO A 409 -14.69 -28.61 37.15
CA PRO A 409 -13.74 -28.48 38.26
C PRO A 409 -12.29 -28.27 37.78
N LEU A 410 -11.59 -27.29 38.36
CA LEU A 410 -10.16 -27.04 38.19
C LEU A 410 -9.37 -27.73 39.31
N ASN A 411 -8.44 -28.60 38.92
CA ASN A 411 -7.52 -29.34 39.79
C ASN A 411 -6.58 -28.40 40.56
N SER A 412 -6.50 -28.63 41.87
CA SER A 412 -5.67 -27.95 42.85
C SER A 412 -4.28 -28.57 42.96
N THR A 413 -3.27 -27.98 42.32
CA THR A 413 -1.85 -28.19 42.70
C THR A 413 -1.00 -27.06 42.11
N MET A 414 -1.03 -25.87 42.71
CA MET A 414 0.08 -24.89 42.72
C MET A 414 -0.18 -23.84 43.81
N GLN A 415 -0.29 -24.30 45.06
CA GLN A 415 -0.09 -23.46 46.24
C GLN A 415 0.81 -24.25 47.18
N ASN A 416 2.12 -24.08 47.00
CA ASN A 416 3.16 -24.20 48.01
C ASN A 416 4.50 -24.24 47.28
N ASP A 417 5.09 -23.06 47.10
CA ASP A 417 6.54 -22.85 47.21
C ASP A 417 6.83 -21.35 47.17
N MET A 418 6.34 -20.65 48.21
CA MET A 418 6.88 -19.35 48.61
C MET A 418 7.75 -19.58 49.83
N LYS A 419 9.07 -19.67 49.61
CA LYS A 419 10.17 -19.22 50.48
C LYS A 419 11.42 -20.08 50.22
N LYS A 420 12.33 -19.55 49.40
CA LYS A 420 13.80 -19.66 49.57
C LYS A 420 14.48 -18.75 48.55
N GLN A 421 15.10 -17.68 49.05
CA GLN A 421 16.09 -16.89 48.31
C GLN A 421 17.47 -17.55 48.44
N PRO A 422 18.32 -17.39 47.43
CA PRO A 422 19.72 -17.10 47.68
C PRO A 422 20.14 -15.79 47.00
N THR A 423 20.83 -14.95 47.76
CA THR A 423 21.46 -13.70 47.30
C THR A 423 22.82 -13.95 46.67
N ILE A 424 23.00 -13.57 45.39
CA ILE A 424 24.27 -13.04 44.83
C ILE A 424 23.90 -11.94 43.82
N GLY A 425 24.60 -10.81 43.87
CA GLY A 425 24.21 -9.52 43.27
C GLY A 425 23.80 -9.55 41.80
N THR A 426 22.52 -9.28 41.54
CA THR A 426 21.94 -8.67 40.33
C THR A 426 20.61 -8.04 40.76
N LYS A 427 20.27 -6.82 40.31
CA LYS A 427 18.95 -6.23 40.61
C LYS A 427 17.86 -7.22 40.17
N THR A 428 17.04 -7.71 41.09
CA THR A 428 15.88 -8.55 40.78
C THR A 428 14.87 -7.71 39.99
N LEU A 429 14.75 -7.96 38.68
CA LEU A 429 13.74 -7.34 37.83
C LEU A 429 12.39 -7.99 38.14
N THR A 430 11.45 -7.21 38.67
CA THR A 430 10.07 -7.68 38.90
C THR A 430 9.21 -7.23 37.73
N LEU A 431 8.59 -8.18 37.03
CA LEU A 431 7.59 -7.93 35.99
C LEU A 431 6.20 -8.15 36.58
N THR A 432 5.25 -7.28 36.24
CA THR A 432 3.86 -7.44 36.69
C THR A 432 3.05 -8.13 35.59
N HIS A 433 2.52 -9.32 35.87
CA HIS A 433 1.58 -9.99 34.96
C HIS A 433 0.21 -9.31 35.03
N LEU A 434 -0.32 -8.92 33.89
CA LEU A 434 -1.67 -8.35 33.83
C LEU A 434 -2.70 -9.50 33.84
N PRO A 435 -3.88 -9.34 34.44
CA PRO A 435 -4.89 -10.41 34.43
C PRO A 435 -5.52 -10.56 33.02
N PRO A 436 -6.02 -11.76 32.64
CA PRO A 436 -6.74 -11.97 31.37
C PRO A 436 -7.91 -11.02 31.12
N SER A 437 -8.55 -10.56 32.21
CA SER A 437 -9.64 -9.58 32.20
C SER A 437 -9.20 -8.15 31.89
N TYR A 438 -7.90 -7.84 31.95
CA TYR A 438 -7.39 -6.50 31.65
C TYR A 438 -7.65 -6.16 30.19
N LYS A 439 -8.24 -4.98 29.97
CA LYS A 439 -8.54 -4.37 28.67
C LYS A 439 -8.39 -2.85 28.84
N ASN A 440 -7.47 -2.23 28.11
CA ASN A 440 -7.33 -0.78 28.09
C ASN A 440 -8.14 -0.16 26.95
N ASP A 441 -8.13 1.16 26.86
CA ASP A 441 -8.96 1.86 25.87
C ASP A 441 -8.54 1.59 24.43
N ILE A 442 -7.23 1.46 24.17
CA ILE A 442 -6.71 1.07 22.84
C ILE A 442 -7.30 -0.28 22.43
N PHE A 443 -7.32 -1.25 23.34
CA PHE A 443 -7.93 -2.56 23.10
C PHE A 443 -9.42 -2.43 22.74
N ASN A 444 -10.18 -1.67 23.53
CA ASN A 444 -11.62 -1.51 23.32
C ASN A 444 -11.93 -0.77 22.01
N GLN A 445 -11.14 0.25 21.66
CA GLN A 445 -11.26 0.99 20.39
C GLN A 445 -10.95 0.11 19.18
N ASN A 446 -9.89 -0.69 19.26
CA ASN A 446 -9.55 -1.67 18.23
C ASN A 446 -10.67 -2.70 18.04
N LEU A 447 -11.20 -3.22 19.16
CA LEU A 447 -12.26 -4.20 19.14
C LEU A 447 -13.55 -3.65 18.51
N ALA A 448 -13.94 -2.42 18.87
CA ALA A 448 -15.09 -1.74 18.28
C ALA A 448 -14.89 -1.49 16.78
N TYR A 449 -13.70 -1.06 16.36
CA TYR A 449 -13.37 -0.87 14.95
C TYR A 449 -13.42 -2.19 14.17
N PHE A 450 -12.82 -3.26 14.67
CA PHE A 450 -12.87 -4.57 14.02
C PHE A 450 -14.30 -5.08 13.92
N LYS A 451 -15.13 -4.91 14.96
CA LYS A 451 -16.54 -5.29 14.90
C LYS A 451 -17.26 -4.61 13.73
N ALA A 452 -16.97 -3.34 13.49
CA ALA A 452 -17.62 -2.54 12.46
C ALA A 452 -17.05 -2.74 11.05
N LYS A 453 -15.74 -2.93 10.91
CA LYS A 453 -15.03 -2.89 9.61
C LYS A 453 -14.32 -4.19 9.22
N HIS A 454 -13.95 -5.04 10.18
CA HIS A 454 -13.27 -6.31 9.96
C HIS A 454 -13.85 -7.44 10.83
N PRO A 455 -15.07 -7.92 10.55
CA PRO A 455 -15.75 -8.90 11.41
C PRO A 455 -14.97 -10.21 11.61
N SER A 456 -14.16 -10.62 10.63
CA SER A 456 -13.27 -11.78 10.76
C SER A 456 -12.21 -11.58 11.85
N LEU A 457 -11.54 -10.43 11.87
CA LEU A 457 -10.57 -10.07 12.93
C LEU A 457 -11.26 -9.94 14.28
N TYR A 458 -12.47 -9.34 14.33
CA TYR A 458 -13.24 -9.25 15.57
C TYR A 458 -13.53 -10.64 16.16
N ASN A 459 -14.07 -11.54 15.33
CA ASN A 459 -14.39 -12.91 15.74
C ASN A 459 -13.15 -13.69 16.17
N MET A 460 -12.01 -13.49 15.49
CA MET A 460 -10.74 -14.06 15.90
C MET A 460 -10.34 -13.57 17.28
N VAL A 461 -10.41 -12.26 17.55
CA VAL A 461 -9.98 -11.65 18.81
C VAL A 461 -10.85 -12.04 19.99
N ILE A 462 -12.19 -12.02 19.86
CA ILE A 462 -13.09 -12.33 21.00
C ILE A 462 -13.04 -13.80 21.42
N ASN A 463 -12.73 -14.70 20.49
CA ASN A 463 -12.66 -16.14 20.75
C ASN A 463 -11.23 -16.58 21.14
N HIS A 464 -10.24 -15.69 21.05
CA HIS A 464 -8.86 -16.01 21.34
C HIS A 464 -8.58 -16.04 22.84
N LYS A 465 -7.80 -17.02 23.28
CA LYS A 465 -7.25 -17.11 24.64
C LYS A 465 -5.75 -17.33 24.53
N CYS A 466 -4.97 -16.42 25.10
CA CYS A 466 -3.52 -16.54 25.10
C CYS A 466 -3.04 -17.69 25.98
N ASN A 467 -2.04 -18.42 25.51
CA ASN A 467 -1.51 -19.63 26.14
C ASN A 467 0.03 -19.74 26.09
N GLU A 468 0.69 -18.99 25.21
CA GLU A 468 2.16 -18.96 25.10
C GLU A 468 2.74 -17.59 25.42
N TYR A 469 2.07 -16.51 25.02
CA TYR A 469 2.51 -15.15 25.23
C TYR A 469 1.41 -14.31 25.88
N TRP A 470 1.78 -13.53 26.90
CA TRP A 470 0.84 -12.63 27.56
C TRP A 470 1.45 -11.28 27.88
N LEU A 471 0.60 -10.24 27.97
CA LEU A 471 1.05 -8.90 28.29
C LEU A 471 1.53 -8.82 29.75
N CYS A 472 2.69 -8.22 29.96
CA CYS A 472 3.21 -7.87 31.27
C CYS A 472 3.71 -6.42 31.29
N SER A 473 4.06 -5.93 32.46
CA SER A 473 4.58 -4.58 32.65
C SER A 473 6.01 -4.63 33.20
N ASN A 474 6.89 -3.84 32.59
CA ASN A 474 8.25 -3.57 33.03
C ASN A 474 8.27 -2.80 34.37
N PRO A 475 9.42 -2.70 35.06
CA PRO A 475 9.53 -1.94 36.31
C PRO A 475 9.14 -0.45 36.20
N ASP A 476 9.29 0.15 35.02
CA ASP A 476 8.90 1.56 34.75
C ASP A 476 7.44 1.71 34.31
N GLY A 477 6.66 0.62 34.35
CA GLY A 477 5.28 0.55 33.89
C GLY A 477 5.13 0.18 32.41
N SER A 478 6.15 0.39 31.57
CA SER A 478 6.03 0.17 30.13
C SER A 478 5.64 -1.27 29.77
N PRO A 479 4.82 -1.49 28.73
CA PRO A 479 4.38 -2.83 28.39
C PRO A 479 5.53 -3.68 27.84
N ASN A 480 5.48 -4.96 28.18
CA ASN A 480 6.35 -6.02 27.69
C ASN A 480 5.47 -7.27 27.43
N ILE A 481 6.05 -8.30 26.84
CA ILE A 481 5.39 -9.58 26.61
C ILE A 481 6.13 -10.63 27.41
N TYR A 482 5.42 -11.42 28.17
CA TYR A 482 5.95 -12.55 28.90
C TYR A 482 5.70 -13.85 28.12
N GLU A 483 6.76 -14.62 27.90
CA GLU A 483 6.71 -15.94 27.28
C GLU A 483 6.61 -17.01 28.37
N ILE A 484 5.50 -17.75 28.36
CA ILE A 484 5.13 -18.68 29.42
C ILE A 484 6.10 -19.87 29.49
N LYS A 485 6.47 -20.44 28.35
CA LYS A 485 7.36 -21.61 28.27
C LYS A 485 8.77 -21.32 28.80
N SER A 486 9.33 -20.15 28.46
CA SER A 486 10.69 -19.79 28.85
C SER A 486 10.77 -19.07 30.20
N ASN A 487 9.62 -18.73 30.80
CA ASN A 487 9.52 -17.91 32.00
C ASN A 487 10.37 -16.64 31.88
N SER A 488 10.27 -15.95 30.74
CA SER A 488 11.09 -14.79 30.46
C SER A 488 10.37 -13.75 29.60
N PRO A 489 10.73 -12.47 29.72
CA PRO A 489 10.18 -11.43 28.87
C PRO A 489 10.73 -11.58 27.45
N LEU A 490 9.87 -11.38 26.45
CA LEU A 490 10.21 -11.38 25.04
C LEU A 490 11.19 -10.25 24.73
N TYR A 491 10.93 -9.04 25.21
CA TYR A 491 11.83 -7.91 25.05
C TYR A 491 12.82 -7.85 26.20
N LYS A 492 14.12 -7.96 25.89
CA LYS A 492 15.22 -7.86 26.86
C LYS A 492 15.59 -6.41 27.22
N VAL A 493 14.63 -5.51 27.10
CA VAL A 493 14.70 -4.09 27.47
C VAL A 493 13.58 -3.80 28.46
N TYR A 494 13.94 -3.19 29.58
CA TYR A 494 13.07 -3.08 30.76
C TYR A 494 12.61 -1.65 31.05
N ASN A 495 12.75 -0.76 30.08
CA ASN A 495 12.22 0.59 30.15
C ASN A 495 11.84 1.10 28.76
N LYS A 496 10.90 2.05 28.72
CA LYS A 496 10.35 2.62 27.50
C LYS A 496 11.43 3.24 26.62
N LYS A 497 12.35 4.02 27.19
CA LYS A 497 13.40 4.71 26.42
C LYS A 497 14.26 3.71 25.64
N SER A 498 14.81 2.70 26.30
CA SER A 498 15.64 1.68 25.67
C SER A 498 14.89 0.86 24.60
N LEU A 499 13.58 0.63 24.79
CA LEU A 499 12.74 -0.01 23.77
C LEU A 499 12.64 0.84 22.50
N PHE A 500 12.30 2.13 22.64
CA PHE A 500 12.21 3.04 21.50
C PHE A 500 13.58 3.33 20.88
N ASP A 501 14.66 3.42 21.66
CA ASP A 501 16.02 3.56 21.13
C ASP A 501 16.40 2.37 20.24
N ASN A 502 16.04 1.15 20.64
CA ASN A 502 16.25 -0.07 19.84
C ASN A 502 15.42 -0.05 18.56
N ILE A 503 14.13 0.27 18.66
CA ILE A 503 13.22 0.39 17.51
C ILE A 503 13.73 1.43 16.51
N ASN A 504 14.08 2.63 16.98
CA ASN A 504 14.59 3.72 16.15
C ASN A 504 15.90 3.36 15.46
N LYS A 505 16.79 2.65 16.16
CA LYS A 505 18.03 2.12 15.58
C LYS A 505 17.74 1.14 14.45
N ASN A 506 16.79 0.21 14.64
CA ASN A 506 16.41 -0.76 13.62
C ASN A 506 15.76 -0.07 12.40
N ILE A 507 14.84 0.88 12.62
CA ILE A 507 14.21 1.66 11.54
C ILE A 507 15.26 2.48 10.76
N SER A 508 16.21 3.09 11.46
CA SER A 508 17.27 3.90 10.83
C SER A 508 18.29 3.06 10.06
N GLY A 509 18.41 1.77 10.40
CA GLY A 509 19.26 0.78 9.74
C GLY A 509 18.58 0.04 8.60
N LEU A 510 17.32 0.33 8.27
CA LEU A 510 16.63 -0.30 7.15
C LEU A 510 17.27 0.09 5.82
N SER A 511 17.55 -0.92 4.99
CA SER A 511 17.99 -0.76 3.60
C SER A 511 16.93 -1.30 2.64
N ALA A 512 16.85 -0.70 1.46
CA ALA A 512 15.98 -1.17 0.41
C ALA A 512 16.49 -2.52 -0.14
N ASN A 513 15.56 -3.42 -0.43
CA ASN A 513 15.78 -4.58 -1.26
C ASN A 513 15.34 -4.19 -2.67
N ALA A 514 16.22 -4.34 -3.66
CA ALA A 514 15.85 -4.14 -5.05
C ALA A 514 16.31 -5.25 -5.96
N THR A 515 15.54 -5.42 -7.03
CA THR A 515 15.88 -6.27 -8.17
C THR A 515 15.95 -5.37 -9.39
N ILE A 516 17.16 -4.98 -9.77
CA ILE A 516 17.43 -4.08 -10.90
C ILE A 516 17.85 -4.94 -12.10
N ALA A 517 17.11 -4.85 -13.20
CA ALA A 517 17.51 -5.50 -14.44
C ALA A 517 18.75 -4.79 -15.01
N GLU A 518 19.69 -5.54 -15.58
CA GLU A 518 20.92 -4.99 -16.17
C GLU A 518 20.63 -3.87 -17.19
N ALA A 519 19.56 -4.08 -17.99
CA ALA A 519 19.12 -3.13 -19.00
C ALA A 519 18.66 -1.78 -18.42
N PHE A 520 18.31 -1.70 -17.12
CA PHE A 520 17.93 -0.43 -16.47
C PHE A 520 19.13 0.46 -16.15
N VAL A 521 20.34 -0.09 -16.18
CA VAL A 521 21.57 0.58 -15.75
C VAL A 521 22.63 0.56 -16.86
N GLY A 522 22.19 0.61 -18.12
CA GLY A 522 23.05 0.64 -19.32
C GLY A 522 23.71 -0.70 -19.68
N GLY A 523 23.37 -1.77 -18.97
CA GLY A 523 23.86 -3.14 -19.21
C GLY A 523 23.16 -3.84 -20.38
N GLY A 524 23.22 -5.17 -20.38
CA GLY A 524 22.70 -6.03 -21.44
C GLY A 524 23.73 -6.36 -22.51
N ASN A 525 23.67 -7.60 -23.02
CA ASN A 525 24.61 -8.07 -24.03
C ASN A 525 24.40 -7.38 -25.39
N ASP A 526 25.47 -7.27 -26.18
CA ASP A 526 25.46 -6.56 -27.48
C ASP A 526 24.41 -7.11 -28.44
N ARG A 527 24.19 -8.44 -28.40
CA ARG A 527 23.18 -9.10 -29.21
C ARG A 527 21.77 -8.59 -28.90
N TRP A 528 21.42 -8.41 -27.62
CA TRP A 528 20.13 -7.86 -27.22
C TRP A 528 19.99 -6.41 -27.64
N LYS A 529 21.04 -5.60 -27.46
CA LYS A 529 21.05 -4.18 -27.87
C LYS A 529 20.79 -4.02 -29.37
N ILE A 530 21.43 -4.86 -30.20
CA ILE A 530 21.22 -4.90 -31.65
C ILE A 530 19.81 -5.37 -32.01
N ASN A 531 19.29 -6.38 -31.30
CA ASN A 531 17.98 -6.97 -31.61
C ASN A 531 16.78 -6.20 -31.04
N SER A 532 16.99 -5.24 -30.12
CA SER A 532 15.93 -4.48 -29.44
C SER A 532 16.26 -2.99 -29.32
N PRO A 533 16.56 -2.30 -30.45
CA PRO A 533 17.04 -0.93 -30.44
C PRO A 533 16.03 0.06 -29.84
N ILE A 534 14.72 -0.12 -30.04
CA ILE A 534 13.69 0.79 -29.53
C ILE A 534 13.64 0.73 -28.01
N GLN A 535 13.66 -0.49 -27.43
CA GLN A 535 13.68 -0.62 -25.96
C GLN A 535 15.00 -0.23 -25.35
N CYS A 536 16.10 -0.58 -26.01
CA CYS A 536 17.43 -0.19 -25.57
C CYS A 536 17.52 1.34 -25.47
N GLN A 537 17.05 2.06 -26.49
CA GLN A 537 16.98 3.52 -26.47
C GLN A 537 16.14 4.03 -25.30
N MET A 538 14.89 3.56 -25.16
CA MET A 538 14.02 4.02 -24.06
C MET A 538 14.62 3.76 -22.67
N LEU A 539 15.22 2.57 -22.42
CA LEU A 539 15.85 2.27 -21.13
C LEU A 539 17.12 3.09 -20.90
N ASN A 540 17.94 3.30 -21.95
CA ASN A 540 19.12 4.15 -21.87
C ASN A 540 18.75 5.61 -21.60
N ASP A 541 17.66 6.12 -22.18
CA ASP A 541 17.19 7.47 -21.92
C ASP A 541 16.70 7.63 -20.47
N LEU A 542 15.98 6.63 -19.94
CA LEU A 542 15.60 6.60 -18.52
C LEU A 542 16.83 6.55 -17.61
N PHE A 543 17.82 5.71 -17.92
CA PHE A 543 19.06 5.63 -17.17
C PHE A 543 19.84 6.96 -17.21
N ALA A 544 19.99 7.54 -18.41
CA ALA A 544 20.78 8.72 -18.66
C ALA A 544 20.25 9.98 -17.95
N ASN A 545 18.94 10.01 -17.65
CA ASN A 545 18.25 11.14 -17.04
C ASN A 545 17.83 10.88 -15.59
N GLY A 546 18.02 9.66 -15.07
CA GLY A 546 17.53 9.26 -13.76
C GLY A 546 18.61 9.14 -12.69
N ILE A 547 18.18 8.78 -11.49
CA ILE A 547 19.03 8.72 -10.30
C ILE A 547 20.12 7.65 -10.38
N PHE A 548 19.90 6.57 -11.14
CA PHE A 548 20.90 5.51 -11.29
C PHE A 548 22.23 6.07 -11.81
N LYS A 549 22.19 6.87 -12.87
CA LYS A 549 23.40 7.51 -13.41
C LYS A 549 23.99 8.54 -12.45
N LYS A 550 23.16 9.34 -11.77
CA LYS A 550 23.61 10.34 -10.77
C LYS A 550 24.41 9.68 -9.65
N LEU A 551 24.00 8.48 -9.21
CA LEU A 551 24.67 7.72 -8.16
C LEU A 551 25.82 6.83 -8.68
N GLY A 552 26.07 6.80 -9.99
CA GLY A 552 27.07 5.92 -10.58
C GLY A 552 26.71 4.43 -10.50
N VAL A 553 25.42 4.11 -10.32
CA VAL A 553 24.92 2.73 -10.37
C VAL A 553 25.07 2.23 -11.80
N ASN A 554 25.76 1.11 -11.96
CA ASN A 554 25.92 0.44 -13.26
C ASN A 554 25.87 -1.08 -13.07
N TYR A 555 25.87 -1.81 -14.18
CA TYR A 555 25.80 -3.27 -14.18
C TYR A 555 26.90 -3.93 -13.32
N ASP A 556 28.13 -3.42 -13.38
CA ASP A 556 29.28 -3.98 -12.66
C ASP A 556 29.35 -3.52 -11.19
N ASN A 557 28.63 -2.45 -10.84
CA ASN A 557 28.66 -1.85 -9.50
C ASN A 557 27.29 -1.32 -9.06
N LEU A 558 26.58 -2.15 -8.31
CA LEU A 558 25.34 -1.79 -7.61
C LEU A 558 25.58 -1.23 -6.19
N ALA A 559 26.83 -1.11 -5.71
CA ALA A 559 27.11 -0.67 -4.34
C ALA A 559 26.53 0.72 -3.97
N PRO A 560 26.52 1.73 -4.88
CA PRO A 560 25.93 3.04 -4.56
C PRO A 560 24.44 2.97 -4.20
N PHE A 561 23.73 1.94 -4.69
CA PHE A 561 22.33 1.68 -4.36
C PHE A 561 22.17 1.24 -2.88
N ASN A 562 23.03 0.36 -2.39
CA ASN A 562 22.87 -0.31 -1.08
C ASN A 562 22.96 0.65 0.13
N ASN A 563 23.61 1.79 -0.05
CA ASN A 563 23.82 2.79 0.99
C ASN A 563 22.84 3.97 0.90
N TYR A 564 21.92 3.94 -0.08
CA TYR A 564 21.01 5.06 -0.33
C TYR A 564 19.83 5.06 0.65
N LYS A 565 19.61 6.20 1.32
CA LYS A 565 18.51 6.39 2.26
C LYS A 565 17.50 7.38 1.71
N THR A 566 16.24 7.01 1.78
CA THR A 566 15.08 7.84 1.44
C THR A 566 14.06 7.76 2.57
N ASP A 567 13.30 8.84 2.76
CA ASP A 567 12.18 8.92 3.70
C ASP A 567 10.92 8.23 3.17
N PHE A 568 10.92 7.85 1.89
CA PHE A 568 9.81 7.24 1.19
C PHE A 568 9.98 5.72 1.02
N MET A 569 8.98 4.95 1.44
CA MET A 569 8.98 3.50 1.40
C MET A 569 7.74 2.98 0.67
N PRO A 570 7.83 2.67 -0.64
CA PRO A 570 6.66 2.28 -1.42
C PRO A 570 6.02 0.99 -0.90
N LEU A 571 6.83 0.01 -0.49
CA LEU A 571 6.37 -1.22 0.16
C LEU A 571 7.26 -1.55 1.35
N VAL A 572 6.65 -1.91 2.48
CA VAL A 572 7.32 -2.51 3.64
C VAL A 572 6.73 -3.88 3.94
N ARG A 573 7.59 -4.89 4.06
CA ARG A 573 7.24 -6.23 4.56
C ARG A 573 7.67 -6.36 6.01
N VAL A 574 6.70 -6.54 6.91
CA VAL A 574 6.89 -6.63 8.36
C VAL A 574 6.71 -8.07 8.81
N TYR A 575 7.72 -8.61 9.50
CA TYR A 575 7.69 -9.97 10.06
C TYR A 575 7.68 -9.91 11.58
N GLY A 576 6.54 -10.26 12.17
CA GLY A 576 6.26 -10.17 13.59
C GLY A 576 5.69 -8.81 14.02
N ILE A 577 4.71 -8.85 14.92
CA ILE A 577 4.03 -7.70 15.50
C ILE A 577 4.46 -7.51 16.96
N GLY A 578 4.35 -8.52 17.81
CA GLY A 578 4.57 -8.33 19.27
C GLY A 578 3.78 -7.12 19.81
N LEU A 579 4.46 -6.16 20.45
CA LEU A 579 3.82 -4.90 20.91
C LEU A 579 3.52 -3.90 19.78
N GLY A 580 4.02 -4.11 18.57
CA GLY A 580 3.72 -3.30 17.37
C GLY A 580 4.22 -1.85 17.38
N TYR A 581 4.99 -1.42 18.38
CA TYR A 581 5.56 -0.06 18.44
C TYR A 581 6.45 0.28 17.25
N HIS A 582 7.14 -0.71 16.68
CA HIS A 582 7.96 -0.51 15.49
C HIS A 582 7.12 -0.17 14.25
N ILE A 583 5.89 -0.67 14.15
CA ILE A 583 4.98 -0.34 13.04
C ILE A 583 4.52 1.11 13.19
N THR A 584 4.07 1.48 14.40
CA THR A 584 3.62 2.87 14.65
C THR A 584 4.76 3.86 14.49
N GLU A 585 5.97 3.52 14.95
CA GLU A 585 7.15 4.38 14.84
C GLU A 585 7.65 4.49 13.39
N LEU A 586 7.54 3.43 12.61
CA LEU A 586 7.85 3.47 11.19
C LEU A 586 6.91 4.42 10.44
N LEU A 587 5.59 4.27 10.63
CA LEU A 587 4.60 5.16 10.01
C LEU A 587 4.70 6.61 10.52
N ARG A 588 5.25 6.82 11.72
CA ARG A 588 5.55 8.14 12.28
C ARG A 588 6.74 8.81 11.59
N THR A 589 7.72 8.03 11.13
CA THR A 589 9.04 8.54 10.69
C THR A 589 9.30 8.39 9.20
N ARG A 590 8.45 7.66 8.47
CA ARG A 590 8.57 7.35 7.05
C ARG A 590 7.22 7.47 6.36
N ASN A 591 7.22 7.88 5.09
CA ASN A 591 6.01 7.77 4.27
C ASN A 591 5.93 6.37 3.66
N VAL A 592 4.97 5.56 4.11
CA VAL A 592 4.75 4.20 3.63
C VAL A 592 3.46 4.14 2.80
N CYS A 593 3.53 3.68 1.55
CA CYS A 593 2.33 3.49 0.72
C CYS A 593 1.68 2.14 0.99
N TYR A 594 2.47 1.07 0.90
CA TYR A 594 1.99 -0.30 1.05
C TYR A 594 2.71 -1.02 2.18
N MET A 595 1.97 -1.83 2.93
CA MET A 595 2.54 -2.67 3.99
C MET A 595 1.98 -4.08 3.92
N THR A 596 2.84 -5.08 4.06
CA THR A 596 2.43 -6.46 4.32
C THR A 596 2.93 -6.84 5.70
N ILE A 597 2.07 -7.41 6.54
CA ILE A 597 2.39 -7.76 7.93
C ILE A 597 2.07 -9.24 8.12
N TYR A 598 3.07 -10.01 8.53
CA TYR A 598 2.93 -11.41 8.88
C TYR A 598 3.23 -11.63 10.36
N GLU A 599 2.25 -12.14 11.10
CA GLU A 599 2.40 -12.56 12.50
C GLU A 599 1.89 -14.00 12.64
N PRO A 600 2.79 -14.99 12.73
CA PRO A 600 2.39 -16.39 12.83
C PRO A 600 1.71 -16.75 14.16
N HIS A 601 1.86 -15.94 15.22
CA HIS A 601 1.34 -16.28 16.54
C HIS A 601 0.19 -15.35 16.98
N LEU A 602 -1.00 -15.93 17.21
CA LEU A 602 -2.19 -15.18 17.61
C LEU A 602 -2.00 -14.39 18.91
N ASP A 603 -1.33 -14.97 19.91
CA ASP A 603 -1.05 -14.25 21.17
C ASP A 603 -0.26 -12.95 20.95
N LEU A 604 0.72 -12.95 20.04
CA LEU A 604 1.54 -11.77 19.76
C LEU A 604 0.72 -10.69 19.05
N PHE A 605 -0.11 -11.07 18.07
CA PHE A 605 -1.10 -10.14 17.52
C PHE A 605 -2.05 -9.61 18.60
N TYR A 606 -2.55 -10.48 19.48
CA TYR A 606 -3.44 -10.09 20.57
C TYR A 606 -2.78 -9.10 21.54
N THR A 607 -1.50 -9.28 21.89
CA THR A 607 -0.77 -8.31 22.72
C THR A 607 -0.65 -6.93 22.08
N SER A 608 -0.58 -6.85 20.74
CA SER A 608 -0.54 -5.58 20.03
C SER A 608 -1.82 -4.76 20.17
N LEU A 609 -2.96 -5.39 20.49
CA LEU A 609 -4.23 -4.70 20.65
C LEU A 609 -4.23 -3.73 21.83
N PHE A 610 -3.30 -3.90 22.78
CA PHE A 610 -3.15 -3.02 23.94
C PHE A 610 -2.28 -1.80 23.66
N THR A 611 -1.47 -1.83 22.60
CA THR A 611 -0.40 -0.85 22.37
C THR A 611 -0.50 -0.15 21.01
N VAL A 612 -1.09 -0.81 20.01
CA VAL A 612 -1.26 -0.28 18.64
C VAL A 612 -2.70 0.18 18.44
N PRO A 613 -2.95 1.46 18.07
CA PRO A 613 -4.27 1.91 17.63
C PRO A 613 -4.52 1.44 16.19
N TRP A 614 -4.90 0.17 16.02
CA TRP A 614 -5.15 -0.45 14.71
C TRP A 614 -6.20 0.30 13.90
N ASN A 615 -7.22 0.87 14.55
CA ASN A 615 -8.19 1.75 13.90
C ASN A 615 -7.54 2.93 13.15
N LEU A 616 -6.48 3.53 13.69
CA LEU A 616 -5.73 4.61 13.04
C LEU A 616 -4.79 4.08 11.96
N LEU A 617 -4.18 2.92 12.19
CA LEU A 617 -3.34 2.25 11.19
C LEU A 617 -4.14 1.91 9.93
N PHE A 618 -5.32 1.29 10.07
CA PHE A 618 -6.18 1.00 8.93
C PHE A 618 -6.65 2.28 8.24
N LYS A 619 -7.04 3.32 8.99
CA LYS A 619 -7.39 4.63 8.41
C LYS A 619 -6.24 5.26 7.61
N TYR A 620 -4.99 5.09 8.05
CA TYR A 620 -3.82 5.56 7.29
C TYR A 620 -3.71 4.85 5.93
N PHE A 621 -4.03 3.56 5.87
CA PHE A 621 -4.00 2.78 4.63
C PHE A 621 -5.31 2.81 3.82
N ASP A 622 -6.39 3.36 4.38
CA ASP A 622 -7.67 3.60 3.69
C ASP A 622 -7.64 4.86 2.80
N THR A 623 -6.54 5.63 2.79
CA THR A 623 -6.37 6.76 1.86
C THR A 623 -6.04 6.29 0.44
N ASN A 624 -6.42 7.09 -0.56
CA ASN A 624 -6.16 6.79 -1.97
C ASN A 624 -4.67 6.47 -2.21
N GLY A 625 -4.39 5.33 -2.85
CA GLY A 625 -3.02 4.94 -3.21
C GLY A 625 -2.22 4.20 -2.14
N LYS A 626 -2.85 3.85 -1.02
CA LYS A 626 -2.23 3.09 0.07
C LYS A 626 -2.90 1.72 0.26
N GLY A 627 -2.25 0.85 1.03
CA GLY A 627 -2.87 -0.39 1.45
C GLY A 627 -2.06 -1.20 2.44
N VAL A 628 -2.75 -1.98 3.27
CA VAL A 628 -2.14 -2.95 4.18
C VAL A 628 -2.69 -4.35 3.95
N ASN A 629 -1.80 -5.34 3.93
CA ASN A 629 -2.15 -6.76 4.01
C ASN A 629 -1.77 -7.28 5.39
N LEU A 630 -2.67 -7.98 6.05
CA LEU A 630 -2.46 -8.53 7.39
C LEU A 630 -2.73 -10.03 7.37
N VAL A 631 -1.69 -10.83 7.64
CA VAL A 631 -1.76 -12.30 7.72
C VAL A 631 -1.41 -12.73 9.14
N ILE A 632 -2.39 -13.26 9.87
CA ILE A 632 -2.32 -13.55 11.30
C ILE A 632 -2.59 -15.04 11.55
N GLY A 633 -1.70 -15.73 12.27
CA GLY A 633 -1.91 -17.12 12.69
C GLY A 633 -1.83 -18.18 11.58
N ASP A 634 -1.42 -17.81 10.37
CA ASP A 634 -1.38 -18.69 9.20
C ASP A 634 0.04 -19.22 8.89
N THR A 635 0.10 -20.28 8.10
CA THR A 635 1.36 -20.88 7.59
C THR A 635 2.10 -19.95 6.63
N ALA A 636 3.42 -20.11 6.50
CA ALA A 636 4.23 -19.36 5.55
C ALA A 636 3.70 -19.43 4.10
N ASP A 637 3.23 -20.60 3.63
CA ASP A 637 2.71 -20.76 2.26
C ASP A 637 1.48 -19.90 1.97
N LYS A 638 0.53 -19.86 2.90
CA LYS A 638 -0.64 -18.97 2.81
C LYS A 638 -0.24 -17.49 2.87
N ALA A 639 0.77 -17.15 3.68
CA ALA A 639 1.28 -15.79 3.77
C ALA A 639 1.94 -15.35 2.45
N VAL A 640 2.74 -16.21 1.82
CA VAL A 640 3.29 -15.97 0.47
C VAL A 640 2.17 -15.68 -0.52
N LEU A 641 1.16 -16.55 -0.58
CA LEU A 641 0.05 -16.43 -1.52
C LEU A 641 -0.78 -15.16 -1.29
N SER A 642 -1.04 -14.83 -0.02
CA SER A 642 -1.76 -13.61 0.36
C SER A 642 -0.98 -12.35 -0.01
N ASN A 643 0.32 -12.29 0.34
CA ASN A 643 1.19 -11.15 0.04
C ASN A 643 1.28 -10.91 -1.48
N ILE A 644 1.52 -11.97 -2.25
CA ILE A 644 1.68 -11.81 -3.70
C ILE A 644 0.36 -11.44 -4.38
N THR A 645 -0.77 -11.98 -3.91
CA THR A 645 -2.12 -11.58 -4.39
C THR A 645 -2.40 -10.12 -4.09
N PHE A 646 -2.07 -9.67 -2.87
CA PHE A 646 -2.22 -8.27 -2.46
C PHE A 646 -1.41 -7.32 -3.35
N ILE A 647 -0.15 -7.67 -3.64
CA ILE A 647 0.75 -6.89 -4.49
C ILE A 647 0.27 -6.90 -5.93
N LYS A 648 -0.10 -8.06 -6.47
CA LYS A 648 -0.59 -8.25 -7.85
C LYS A 648 -1.82 -7.40 -8.17
N ASN A 649 -2.78 -7.37 -7.25
CA ASN A 649 -4.01 -6.62 -7.42
C ASN A 649 -3.81 -5.10 -7.31
N ARG A 650 -2.63 -4.66 -6.84
CA ARG A 650 -2.29 -3.24 -6.70
C ARG A 650 -1.29 -2.82 -7.75
N PHE A 651 -0.04 -3.23 -7.61
CA PHE A 651 1.06 -2.77 -8.43
C PHE A 651 2.24 -3.73 -8.35
N MET A 652 2.37 -4.63 -9.33
CA MET A 652 3.41 -5.68 -9.34
C MET A 652 4.87 -5.15 -9.22
N PRO A 653 5.23 -3.98 -9.77
CA PRO A 653 6.56 -3.41 -9.61
C PRO A 653 7.01 -3.21 -8.15
N LEU A 654 6.10 -3.18 -7.17
CA LEU A 654 6.44 -3.17 -5.74
C LEU A 654 7.35 -4.33 -5.31
N THR A 655 7.35 -5.45 -6.05
CA THR A 655 8.27 -6.58 -5.78
C THR A 655 9.72 -6.30 -6.18
N SER A 656 9.99 -5.22 -6.92
CA SER A 656 11.32 -4.86 -7.43
C SER A 656 12.04 -3.82 -6.58
N TYR A 657 11.34 -3.12 -5.68
CA TYR A 657 11.93 -2.16 -4.72
C TYR A 657 11.04 -2.05 -3.47
N PHE A 658 11.52 -2.59 -2.34
CA PHE A 658 10.76 -2.65 -1.09
C PHE A 658 11.69 -2.74 0.13
N TYR A 659 11.13 -2.62 1.33
CA TYR A 659 11.86 -2.73 2.60
C TYR A 659 11.40 -3.96 3.37
N ARG A 660 12.31 -4.55 4.15
CA ARG A 660 12.02 -5.64 5.08
C ARG A 660 12.30 -5.19 6.50
N LEU A 661 11.29 -5.30 7.36
CA LEU A 661 11.45 -5.10 8.79
C LEU A 661 11.17 -6.42 9.50
N ASN A 662 12.25 -7.05 9.96
CA ASN A 662 12.16 -8.28 10.75
C ASN A 662 12.18 -7.94 12.24
N HIS A 663 11.03 -8.05 12.90
CA HIS A 663 10.87 -7.71 14.30
C HIS A 663 11.02 -8.92 15.22
N LEU A 664 10.41 -10.06 14.86
CA LEU A 664 10.46 -11.30 15.64
C LEU A 664 11.01 -12.47 14.80
N ASN A 665 12.00 -13.15 15.34
CA ASN A 665 12.66 -14.29 14.70
C ASN A 665 11.92 -15.61 14.96
N SER A 666 10.82 -15.85 14.27
CA SER A 666 10.15 -17.16 14.24
C SER A 666 10.66 -18.04 13.08
N LEU A 667 10.50 -19.36 13.19
CA LEU A 667 10.83 -20.29 12.09
C LEU A 667 9.94 -20.03 10.86
N GLN A 668 8.65 -19.76 11.08
CA GLN A 668 7.69 -19.48 10.02
C GLN A 668 8.00 -18.17 9.29
N SER A 669 8.43 -17.12 10.00
CA SER A 669 8.87 -15.86 9.37
C SER A 669 10.12 -16.09 8.51
N LYS A 670 11.07 -16.92 8.96
CA LYS A 670 12.25 -17.28 8.16
C LYS A 670 11.87 -18.05 6.89
N GLU A 671 10.93 -18.99 7.02
CA GLU A 671 10.41 -19.76 5.89
C GLU A 671 9.72 -18.86 4.86
N LEU A 672 8.88 -17.92 5.30
CA LEU A 672 8.25 -16.92 4.43
C LEU A 672 9.31 -16.09 3.67
N ILE A 673 10.29 -15.53 4.40
CA ILE A 673 11.38 -14.72 3.81
C ILE A 673 12.17 -15.50 2.74
N GLN A 674 12.35 -16.82 2.93
CA GLN A 674 13.03 -17.69 1.96
C GLN A 674 12.19 -17.96 0.71
N LYS A 675 10.86 -18.09 0.84
CA LYS A 675 9.95 -18.39 -0.27
C LYS A 675 9.57 -17.16 -1.11
N GLU A 676 9.56 -15.98 -0.52
CA GLU A 676 9.17 -14.72 -1.18
C GLU A 676 9.95 -14.41 -2.48
N PRO A 677 11.30 -14.48 -2.54
CA PRO A 677 12.03 -14.14 -3.76
C PRO A 677 11.63 -15.00 -4.96
N GLN A 678 11.39 -16.30 -4.74
CA GLN A 678 10.93 -17.20 -5.78
C GLN A 678 9.52 -16.84 -6.23
N SER A 679 8.59 -16.60 -5.29
CA SER A 679 7.21 -16.19 -5.60
C SER A 679 7.18 -14.86 -6.38
N ASP A 680 7.93 -13.86 -5.93
CA ASP A 680 8.04 -12.56 -6.59
C ASP A 680 8.63 -12.71 -8.00
N SER A 681 9.66 -13.55 -8.16
CA SER A 681 10.29 -13.82 -9.45
C SER A 681 9.34 -14.52 -10.43
N ILE A 682 8.58 -15.52 -9.96
CA ILE A 682 7.59 -16.23 -10.77
C ILE A 682 6.56 -15.23 -11.31
N GLU A 683 5.97 -14.39 -10.47
CA GLU A 683 4.95 -13.44 -10.92
C GLU A 683 5.50 -12.35 -11.85
N ARG A 684 6.74 -11.87 -11.64
CA ARG A 684 7.41 -10.97 -12.59
C ARG A 684 7.65 -11.66 -13.94
N SER A 685 8.01 -12.95 -13.94
CA SER A 685 8.28 -13.73 -15.15
C SER A 685 7.03 -14.21 -15.88
N GLN A 686 5.87 -14.25 -15.22
CA GLN A 686 4.56 -14.56 -15.82
C GLN A 686 3.97 -13.39 -16.64
N SER A 687 4.80 -12.47 -17.13
CA SER A 687 4.42 -11.63 -18.24
C SER A 687 4.30 -12.51 -19.49
N ASP A 688 3.07 -12.77 -19.91
CA ASP A 688 2.76 -13.53 -21.11
C ASP A 688 3.30 -12.91 -22.42
N ALA A 689 3.82 -11.67 -22.35
CA ALA A 689 4.42 -10.95 -23.47
C ALA A 689 5.95 -10.85 -23.30
N GLY A 690 6.68 -11.04 -24.40
CA GLY A 690 8.12 -10.74 -24.51
C GLY A 690 8.39 -9.34 -25.04
N TRP A 691 9.66 -8.98 -25.26
CA TRP A 691 10.07 -7.70 -25.84
C TRP A 691 9.34 -7.39 -27.16
N TYR A 692 9.03 -6.12 -27.41
CA TYR A 692 8.26 -5.71 -28.60
C TYR A 692 8.93 -6.18 -29.90
N GLU A 693 10.23 -5.97 -30.09
CA GLU A 693 10.95 -6.34 -31.32
C GLU A 693 10.95 -7.86 -31.57
N ASP A 694 11.04 -8.62 -30.48
CA ASP A 694 10.96 -10.08 -30.52
C ASP A 694 9.54 -10.51 -30.94
N GLN A 695 8.52 -9.97 -30.29
CA GLN A 695 7.11 -10.24 -30.61
C GLN A 695 6.72 -9.79 -32.02
N ARG A 696 7.20 -8.62 -32.45
CA ARG A 696 7.07 -8.06 -33.80
C ARG A 696 7.64 -9.01 -34.85
N THR A 697 8.80 -9.61 -34.59
CA THR A 697 9.41 -10.59 -35.50
C THR A 697 8.52 -11.82 -35.65
N GLY A 698 7.99 -12.37 -34.55
CA GLY A 698 7.08 -13.52 -34.59
C GLY A 698 5.77 -13.21 -35.32
N PHE A 699 5.23 -12.01 -35.08
CA PHE A 699 4.05 -11.49 -35.75
C PHE A 699 4.25 -11.38 -37.26
N TYR A 700 5.35 -10.75 -37.69
CA TYR A 700 5.73 -10.65 -39.09
C TYR A 700 5.82 -12.03 -39.74
N MET A 701 6.57 -12.97 -39.16
CA MET A 701 6.70 -14.32 -39.70
C MET A 701 5.38 -15.07 -39.80
N SER A 702 4.48 -14.85 -38.84
CA SER A 702 3.15 -15.44 -38.87
C SER A 702 2.32 -14.90 -40.04
N ALA A 703 2.36 -13.59 -40.29
CA ALA A 703 1.68 -12.97 -41.43
C ALA A 703 2.25 -13.49 -42.76
N ARG A 704 3.57 -13.68 -42.84
CA ARG A 704 4.24 -14.23 -44.02
C ARG A 704 3.85 -15.69 -44.28
N ASN A 705 3.78 -16.53 -43.24
CA ASN A 705 3.26 -17.89 -43.34
C ASN A 705 1.81 -17.93 -43.88
N ILE A 706 0.97 -16.98 -43.45
CA ILE A 706 -0.41 -16.83 -43.93
C ILE A 706 -0.43 -16.42 -45.40
N LYS A 707 0.33 -15.40 -45.80
CA LYS A 707 0.44 -14.92 -47.19
C LYS A 707 0.95 -16.01 -48.13
N LYS A 708 1.89 -16.86 -47.68
CA LYS A 708 2.38 -18.06 -48.40
C LYS A 708 1.36 -19.20 -48.49
N ARG A 709 0.19 -19.07 -47.87
CA ARG A 709 -0.88 -20.09 -47.87
C ARG A 709 -0.44 -21.43 -47.25
N ASN A 710 0.46 -21.39 -46.27
CA ASN A 710 0.92 -22.58 -45.54
C ASN A 710 -0.24 -23.28 -44.81
N LYS A 711 -0.15 -24.60 -44.59
CA LYS A 711 -1.22 -25.36 -43.93
C LYS A 711 -1.11 -25.23 -42.42
N PHE A 712 -2.15 -24.74 -41.75
CA PHE A 712 -2.20 -24.56 -40.31
C PHE A 712 -2.97 -25.68 -39.61
N TYR A 713 -2.55 -26.01 -38.38
CA TYR A 713 -3.16 -27.03 -37.53
C TYR A 713 -4.59 -26.65 -37.15
N THR A 714 -5.52 -27.59 -37.34
CA THR A 714 -6.96 -27.35 -37.15
C THR A 714 -7.50 -27.83 -35.80
N GLY A 715 -6.64 -28.33 -34.91
CA GLY A 715 -7.06 -29.01 -33.67
C GLY A 715 -7.56 -30.45 -33.88
N ARG A 716 -7.63 -30.92 -35.14
CA ARG A 716 -8.00 -32.29 -35.46
C ARG A 716 -6.92 -33.28 -35.04
N ARG A 717 -7.32 -34.52 -34.79
CA ARG A 717 -6.42 -35.64 -34.49
C ARG A 717 -6.49 -36.68 -35.61
N THR A 718 -5.45 -37.50 -35.72
CA THR A 718 -5.48 -38.63 -36.64
C THR A 718 -6.56 -39.62 -36.23
N LYS A 719 -7.20 -40.28 -37.20
CA LYS A 719 -8.21 -41.31 -36.92
C LYS A 719 -7.57 -42.58 -36.35
N LYS A 720 -6.36 -42.90 -36.83
CA LYS A 720 -5.53 -43.99 -36.30
C LYS A 720 -4.56 -43.42 -35.27
N THR A 721 -4.51 -44.02 -34.09
CA THR A 721 -3.44 -43.73 -33.12
C THR A 721 -2.11 -44.25 -33.63
N PHE A 722 -1.02 -43.59 -33.27
CA PHE A 722 0.32 -43.99 -33.68
C PHE A 722 1.32 -43.95 -32.51
N ARG A 723 2.49 -44.52 -32.75
CA ARG A 723 3.67 -44.43 -31.89
C ARG A 723 4.56 -43.30 -32.37
N ALA A 724 4.96 -42.43 -31.46
CA ALA A 724 5.87 -41.32 -31.74
C ALA A 724 7.23 -41.57 -31.09
N PHE A 725 8.29 -41.40 -31.86
CA PHE A 725 9.64 -41.20 -31.32
C PHE A 725 9.92 -39.70 -31.38
N VAL A 726 9.93 -39.04 -30.23
CA VAL A 726 10.29 -37.62 -30.12
C VAL A 726 11.75 -37.58 -29.72
N VAL A 727 12.58 -37.01 -30.60
CA VAL A 727 14.04 -37.11 -30.50
C VAL A 727 14.65 -35.73 -30.29
N GLY A 728 15.19 -35.51 -29.10
CA GLY A 728 16.01 -34.35 -28.75
C GLY A 728 17.50 -34.62 -28.97
N SER A 729 18.34 -33.62 -28.66
CA SER A 729 19.80 -33.66 -28.85
C SER A 729 20.60 -33.82 -27.56
N GLY A 730 19.97 -34.29 -26.48
CA GLY A 730 20.62 -34.60 -25.22
C GLY A 730 21.60 -35.79 -25.31
N PRO A 731 22.62 -35.86 -24.44
CA PRO A 731 23.66 -36.90 -24.45
C PRO A 731 23.16 -38.35 -24.52
N SER A 732 22.01 -38.67 -23.91
CA SER A 732 21.43 -40.03 -23.89
C SER A 732 21.00 -40.54 -25.27
N LEU A 733 20.92 -39.65 -26.27
CA LEU A 733 20.66 -40.02 -27.65
C LEU A 733 21.71 -41.01 -28.18
N ASN A 734 22.97 -40.86 -27.77
CA ASN A 734 24.08 -41.71 -28.23
C ASN A 734 23.78 -43.20 -27.98
N ASP A 735 23.21 -43.52 -26.82
CA ASP A 735 22.89 -44.90 -26.42
C ASP A 735 21.65 -45.45 -27.16
N SER A 736 20.81 -44.54 -27.66
CA SER A 736 19.52 -44.85 -28.26
C SER A 736 19.54 -44.91 -29.79
N ILE A 737 20.57 -44.36 -30.44
CA ILE A 737 20.57 -44.12 -31.89
C ILE A 737 20.42 -45.41 -32.72
N SER A 738 21.13 -46.49 -32.35
CA SER A 738 21.02 -47.79 -33.02
C SER A 738 19.65 -48.44 -32.83
N TYR A 739 18.98 -48.18 -31.70
CA TYR A 739 17.61 -48.64 -31.49
C TYR A 739 16.63 -47.91 -32.42
N ILE A 740 16.77 -46.59 -32.54
CA ILE A 740 15.94 -45.76 -33.43
C ILE A 740 16.13 -46.22 -34.88
N GLU A 741 17.36 -46.44 -35.33
CA GLU A 741 17.67 -46.93 -36.68
C GLU A 741 16.96 -48.24 -37.00
N LYS A 742 17.03 -49.22 -36.08
CA LYS A 742 16.39 -50.53 -36.24
C LYS A 742 14.86 -50.45 -36.25
N HIS A 743 14.29 -49.51 -35.50
CA HIS A 743 12.84 -49.37 -35.30
C HIS A 743 12.22 -48.18 -36.04
N GLN A 744 12.95 -47.54 -36.96
CA GLN A 744 12.49 -46.34 -37.64
C GLN A 744 11.19 -46.55 -38.43
N ASN A 745 10.87 -47.77 -38.83
CA ASN A 745 9.64 -48.12 -39.54
C ASN A 745 8.43 -48.42 -38.62
N ASP A 746 8.65 -48.54 -37.31
CA ASP A 746 7.63 -48.90 -36.32
C ASP A 746 6.96 -47.69 -35.63
N ALA A 747 7.45 -46.48 -35.90
CA ALA A 747 7.00 -45.23 -35.32
C ALA A 747 7.10 -44.05 -36.31
N LEU A 748 6.36 -42.97 -36.03
CA LEU A 748 6.63 -41.66 -36.62
C LEU A 748 7.75 -40.99 -35.83
N ILE A 749 8.80 -40.55 -36.51
CA ILE A 749 9.96 -39.89 -35.91
C ILE A 749 9.79 -38.37 -36.02
N PHE A 750 9.71 -37.72 -34.87
CA PHE A 750 9.68 -36.28 -34.70
C PHE A 750 11.07 -35.84 -34.21
N SER A 751 11.94 -35.49 -35.15
CA SER A 751 13.25 -34.90 -34.87
C SER A 751 13.05 -33.46 -34.41
N CYS A 752 13.72 -33.05 -33.33
CA CYS A 752 13.55 -31.73 -32.73
C CYS A 752 14.84 -30.90 -32.85
N GLY A 753 14.86 -29.97 -33.81
CA GLY A 753 15.96 -29.04 -34.07
C GLY A 753 17.26 -29.76 -34.39
N SER A 754 18.29 -29.52 -33.58
CA SER A 754 19.64 -30.05 -33.82
C SER A 754 19.76 -31.59 -33.79
N ALA A 755 18.71 -32.31 -33.36
CA ALA A 755 18.65 -33.77 -33.41
C ALA A 755 18.66 -34.33 -34.84
N ILE A 756 18.30 -33.53 -35.86
CA ILE A 756 18.29 -33.97 -37.26
C ILE A 756 19.68 -34.43 -37.73
N THR A 757 20.74 -33.76 -37.25
CA THR A 757 22.12 -34.04 -37.68
C THR A 757 22.59 -35.44 -37.28
N PRO A 758 22.57 -35.86 -36.00
CA PRO A 758 22.98 -37.21 -35.63
C PRO A 758 22.07 -38.28 -36.25
N LEU A 759 20.77 -38.01 -36.41
CA LEU A 759 19.84 -38.95 -37.07
C LEU A 759 20.22 -39.21 -38.53
N LEU A 760 20.43 -38.15 -39.33
CA LEU A 760 20.83 -38.29 -40.72
C LEU A 760 22.19 -38.98 -40.87
N LYS A 761 23.16 -38.66 -40.00
CA LYS A 761 24.48 -39.34 -39.97
C LYS A 761 24.38 -40.83 -39.67
N ALA A 762 23.39 -41.25 -38.88
CA ALA A 762 23.11 -42.64 -38.59
C ALA A 762 22.20 -43.33 -39.62
N GLY A 763 21.94 -42.70 -40.78
CA GLY A 763 21.08 -43.26 -41.82
C GLY A 763 19.59 -43.27 -41.49
N ILE A 764 19.16 -42.51 -40.47
CA ILE A 764 17.77 -42.38 -40.06
C ILE A 764 17.17 -41.16 -40.77
N ILE A 765 16.08 -41.36 -41.51
CA ILE A 765 15.33 -40.26 -42.12
C ILE A 765 14.08 -39.98 -41.26
N PRO A 766 14.04 -38.84 -40.53
CA PRO A 766 12.86 -38.46 -39.75
C PRO A 766 11.61 -38.31 -40.61
N ASP A 767 10.43 -38.49 -40.03
CA ASP A 767 9.17 -38.14 -40.71
C ASP A 767 8.93 -36.65 -40.68
N TYR A 768 9.22 -36.08 -39.52
CA TYR A 768 9.01 -34.68 -39.22
C TYR A 768 10.26 -34.08 -38.60
N GLU A 769 10.63 -32.90 -39.10
CA GLU A 769 11.53 -31.99 -38.40
C GLU A 769 10.71 -30.93 -37.69
N ILE A 770 10.96 -30.74 -36.40
CA ILE A 770 10.26 -29.77 -35.56
C ILE A 770 11.14 -28.53 -35.42
N VAL A 771 10.61 -27.37 -35.82
CA VAL A 771 11.32 -26.09 -35.68
C VAL A 771 10.47 -25.11 -34.88
N GLN A 772 11.09 -24.49 -33.87
CA GLN A 772 10.40 -23.71 -32.85
C GLN A 772 10.94 -22.29 -32.70
N GLU A 773 12.24 -22.06 -32.88
CA GLU A 773 12.84 -20.77 -32.56
C GLU A 773 12.44 -19.68 -33.57
N ARG A 774 12.45 -18.44 -33.08
CA ARG A 774 12.17 -17.24 -33.87
C ARG A 774 13.52 -16.61 -34.25
N THR A 775 14.09 -17.02 -35.39
CA THR A 775 15.42 -16.55 -35.82
C THR A 775 15.45 -16.29 -37.34
N TRP A 776 16.35 -15.40 -37.76
CA TRP A 776 16.56 -15.04 -39.17
C TRP A 776 17.52 -15.98 -39.91
N HIS A 777 18.34 -16.74 -39.19
CA HIS A 777 19.48 -17.48 -39.76
C HIS A 777 19.28 -18.99 -39.91
N PHE A 778 18.05 -19.49 -39.79
CA PHE A 778 17.78 -20.92 -39.94
C PHE A 778 18.26 -21.56 -41.26
N PRO A 779 18.24 -20.88 -42.43
CA PRO A 779 18.76 -21.48 -43.67
C PRO A 779 20.19 -22.03 -43.51
N LYS A 780 21.04 -21.36 -42.71
CA LYS A 780 22.42 -21.81 -42.46
C LYS A 780 22.53 -23.15 -41.75
N HIS A 781 21.50 -23.60 -41.02
CA HIS A 781 21.50 -24.95 -40.43
C HIS A 781 21.18 -26.00 -41.48
N GLU A 782 20.11 -25.80 -42.26
CA GLU A 782 19.64 -26.78 -43.22
C GLU A 782 20.55 -26.93 -44.43
N GLU A 783 21.25 -25.85 -44.81
CA GLU A 783 22.29 -25.85 -45.86
C GLU A 783 23.45 -26.81 -45.57
N LYS A 784 23.63 -27.23 -44.31
CA LYS A 784 24.68 -28.20 -43.93
C LYS A 784 24.31 -29.65 -44.24
N HIS A 785 23.04 -29.91 -44.54
CA HIS A 785 22.51 -31.24 -44.79
C HIS A 785 22.33 -31.50 -46.28
N ASP A 786 22.38 -32.78 -46.68
CA ASP A 786 22.07 -33.15 -48.07
C ASP A 786 20.60 -32.82 -48.35
N LEU A 787 20.38 -31.88 -49.27
CA LEU A 787 19.06 -31.43 -49.67
C LEU A 787 18.16 -32.58 -50.14
N ALA A 788 18.71 -33.62 -50.78
CA ALA A 788 17.95 -34.78 -51.23
C ALA A 788 17.41 -35.62 -50.06
N LEU A 789 18.10 -35.64 -48.92
CA LEU A 789 17.61 -36.27 -47.69
C LEU A 789 16.56 -35.39 -47.01
N VAL A 790 16.84 -34.10 -46.85
CA VAL A 790 15.91 -33.16 -46.19
C VAL A 790 14.58 -33.04 -46.97
N LYS A 791 14.63 -33.15 -48.31
CA LYS A 791 13.43 -33.19 -49.18
C LYS A 791 12.52 -34.41 -48.99
N GLN A 792 12.92 -35.39 -48.17
CA GLN A 792 12.08 -36.53 -47.80
C GLN A 792 11.32 -36.29 -46.48
N ILE A 793 11.74 -35.29 -45.71
CA ILE A 793 11.23 -34.95 -44.38
C ILE A 793 10.15 -33.87 -44.51
N SER A 794 9.09 -33.96 -43.71
CA SER A 794 8.05 -32.92 -43.64
C SER A 794 8.37 -31.94 -42.51
N LEU A 795 8.16 -30.65 -42.74
CA LEU A 795 8.42 -29.63 -41.72
C LEU A 795 7.18 -29.42 -40.86
N LEU A 796 7.34 -29.53 -39.54
CA LEU A 796 6.35 -29.12 -38.54
C LEU A 796 6.91 -27.94 -37.75
N LYS A 797 6.48 -26.72 -38.07
CA LYS A 797 7.04 -25.51 -37.46
C LYS A 797 6.01 -24.66 -36.73
N LEU A 798 6.46 -23.86 -35.78
CA LEU A 798 5.62 -22.82 -35.21
C LEU A 798 5.37 -21.69 -36.22
N ASN A 799 4.24 -20.99 -36.07
CA ASN A 799 3.88 -19.81 -36.89
C ASN A 799 4.93 -18.69 -36.88
N VAL A 800 5.76 -18.62 -35.85
CA VAL A 800 6.83 -17.62 -35.69
C VAL A 800 8.11 -17.92 -36.48
N VAL A 801 8.17 -19.08 -37.15
CA VAL A 801 9.34 -19.51 -37.92
C VAL A 801 9.27 -18.99 -39.35
N SER A 802 10.39 -18.48 -39.87
CA SER A 802 10.49 -17.92 -41.21
C SER A 802 9.99 -18.89 -42.31
N PRO A 803 9.24 -18.40 -43.31
CA PRO A 803 8.94 -19.17 -44.52
C PRO A 803 10.16 -19.51 -45.39
N LYS A 804 11.31 -18.85 -45.20
CA LYS A 804 12.56 -19.18 -45.94
C LYS A 804 13.04 -20.61 -45.72
N ILE A 805 12.64 -21.30 -44.66
CA ILE A 805 13.03 -22.71 -44.50
C ILE A 805 12.13 -23.68 -45.27
N ASP A 806 10.98 -23.24 -45.76
CA ASP A 806 9.97 -24.12 -46.38
C ASP A 806 10.52 -24.83 -47.62
N HIS A 807 11.44 -24.20 -48.37
CA HIS A 807 11.99 -24.78 -49.59
C HIS A 807 12.95 -25.94 -49.36
N TYR A 808 13.46 -26.18 -48.14
CA TYR A 808 14.33 -27.32 -47.85
C TYR A 808 13.52 -28.63 -47.73
N TYR A 809 12.27 -28.53 -47.29
CA TYR A 809 11.46 -29.68 -46.87
C TYR A 809 10.48 -30.15 -47.95
N LYS A 810 9.88 -31.32 -47.70
CA LYS A 810 8.89 -31.95 -48.58
C LYS A 810 7.55 -31.21 -48.60
N GLU A 811 7.01 -30.93 -47.41
CA GLU A 811 5.79 -30.15 -47.17
C GLU A 811 5.95 -29.36 -45.88
N THR A 812 5.27 -28.22 -45.78
CA THR A 812 5.25 -27.38 -44.57
C THR A 812 3.90 -27.45 -43.88
N LEU A 813 3.94 -27.79 -42.60
CA LEU A 813 2.81 -27.83 -41.68
C LEU A 813 3.10 -26.87 -40.51
N VAL A 814 2.18 -25.95 -40.25
CA VAL A 814 2.34 -24.88 -39.27
C VAL A 814 1.38 -25.07 -38.11
N PHE A 815 1.81 -24.87 -36.87
CA PHE A 815 0.93 -24.85 -35.71
C PHE A 815 1.15 -23.58 -34.89
N GLN A 816 0.06 -23.08 -34.31
CA GLN A 816 0.06 -21.77 -33.66
C GLN A 816 0.58 -21.87 -32.23
N LYS A 817 1.48 -20.95 -31.87
CA LYS A 817 2.01 -20.78 -30.53
C LYS A 817 0.99 -20.08 -29.63
N PHE A 818 0.63 -20.68 -28.50
CA PHE A 818 -0.26 -20.03 -27.55
C PHE A 818 0.30 -18.69 -27.06
N ARG A 819 -0.57 -17.67 -26.96
CA ARG A 819 -0.25 -16.29 -26.50
C ARG A 819 0.84 -15.55 -27.30
N ASP A 820 1.07 -15.97 -28.55
CA ASP A 820 1.89 -15.22 -29.50
C ASP A 820 1.03 -14.22 -30.31
N PRO A 821 1.51 -13.00 -30.62
CA PRO A 821 0.76 -12.04 -31.41
C PRO A 821 0.27 -12.59 -32.76
N GLY A 822 1.08 -13.43 -33.41
CA GLY A 822 0.75 -14.02 -34.71
C GLY A 822 -0.42 -14.99 -34.65
N SER A 823 -0.72 -15.54 -33.46
CA SER A 823 -1.85 -16.44 -33.26
C SER A 823 -3.21 -15.72 -33.21
N SER A 824 -3.22 -14.38 -33.25
CA SER A 824 -4.44 -13.58 -33.38
C SER A 824 -4.98 -13.50 -34.81
N PHE A 825 -4.19 -13.93 -35.81
CA PHE A 825 -4.60 -13.86 -37.21
C PHE A 825 -5.66 -14.89 -37.59
N LEU A 826 -5.60 -16.08 -37.01
CA LEU A 826 -6.52 -17.16 -37.33
C LEU A 826 -7.56 -17.32 -36.22
N GLY A 827 -8.79 -17.63 -36.64
CA GLY A 827 -9.90 -17.86 -35.70
C GLY A 827 -9.84 -19.23 -35.03
N LYS A 828 -10.85 -19.51 -34.21
CA LYS A 828 -11.02 -20.78 -33.45
C LYS A 828 -10.95 -22.06 -34.28
N ASP A 829 -11.13 -21.97 -35.60
CA ASP A 829 -11.03 -23.11 -36.52
C ASP A 829 -9.58 -23.63 -36.67
N TYR A 830 -8.60 -22.83 -36.24
CA TYR A 830 -7.20 -23.21 -36.17
C TYR A 830 -6.74 -23.18 -34.72
N ALA A 831 -6.40 -24.35 -34.17
CA ALA A 831 -6.10 -24.47 -32.76
C ALA A 831 -4.72 -23.90 -32.42
N VAL A 832 -4.64 -23.26 -31.26
CA VAL A 832 -3.38 -22.87 -30.61
C VAL A 832 -2.84 -24.03 -29.77
N THR A 833 -1.51 -24.15 -29.72
CA THR A 833 -0.81 -25.20 -28.98
C THR A 833 -0.11 -24.58 -27.77
N THR A 834 -0.43 -25.09 -26.57
CA THR A 834 0.21 -24.70 -25.30
C THR A 834 1.48 -25.52 -25.04
N ALA A 835 2.33 -25.05 -24.11
CA ALA A 835 3.54 -25.76 -23.67
C ALA A 835 4.53 -26.09 -24.80
N VAL A 836 4.70 -25.17 -25.76
CA VAL A 836 5.62 -25.33 -26.91
C VAL A 836 6.99 -24.67 -26.71
N ASN A 837 7.21 -24.06 -25.55
CA ASN A 837 8.45 -23.41 -25.10
C ASN A 837 8.94 -24.11 -23.83
N PRO A 838 10.17 -23.86 -23.34
CA PRO A 838 11.23 -23.01 -23.90
C PRO A 838 12.13 -23.70 -24.94
N THR A 839 12.01 -25.02 -25.13
CA THR A 839 12.84 -25.77 -26.08
C THR A 839 12.00 -26.42 -27.18
N VAL A 840 12.63 -26.67 -28.32
CA VAL A 840 12.03 -27.37 -29.46
C VAL A 840 11.46 -28.76 -29.10
N THR A 841 12.04 -29.45 -28.10
CA THR A 841 11.49 -30.72 -27.62
C THR A 841 10.10 -30.57 -27.00
N ASN A 842 9.81 -29.46 -26.33
CA ASN A 842 8.46 -29.19 -25.80
C ASN A 842 7.45 -29.07 -26.94
N ALA A 843 7.81 -28.39 -28.04
CA ALA A 843 6.97 -28.29 -29.22
C ALA A 843 6.71 -29.66 -29.88
N GLY A 844 7.74 -30.51 -30.00
CA GLY A 844 7.60 -31.88 -30.51
C GLY A 844 6.70 -32.77 -29.64
N ILE A 845 6.85 -32.68 -28.32
CA ILE A 845 5.99 -33.37 -27.34
C ILE A 845 4.55 -32.89 -27.46
N ALA A 846 4.34 -31.56 -27.48
CA ALA A 846 3.00 -30.97 -27.54
C ALA A 846 2.26 -31.35 -28.84
N ILE A 847 2.91 -31.24 -30.00
CA ILE A 847 2.25 -31.52 -31.29
C ILE A 847 2.03 -33.02 -31.51
N SER A 848 2.95 -33.89 -31.09
CA SER A 848 2.76 -35.34 -31.19
C SER A 848 1.57 -35.83 -30.33
N ALA A 849 1.41 -35.29 -29.13
CA ALA A 849 0.24 -35.53 -28.29
C ALA A 849 -1.05 -34.99 -28.92
N ALA A 850 -1.03 -33.74 -29.40
CA ALA A 850 -2.18 -33.10 -30.04
C ALA A 850 -2.68 -33.86 -31.28
N LEU A 851 -1.75 -34.44 -32.07
CA LEU A 851 -2.09 -35.23 -33.26
C LEU A 851 -2.69 -36.61 -32.93
N GLY A 852 -2.63 -37.07 -31.68
CA GLY A 852 -3.25 -38.33 -31.26
C GLY A 852 -2.28 -39.52 -31.13
N ALA A 853 -1.02 -39.26 -30.76
CA ALA A 853 -0.12 -40.34 -30.35
C ALA A 853 -0.72 -41.15 -29.19
N LYS A 854 -0.45 -42.46 -29.16
CA LYS A 854 -0.86 -43.37 -28.07
C LYS A 854 0.32 -43.83 -27.22
N GLU A 855 1.48 -43.92 -27.83
CA GLU A 855 2.75 -44.17 -27.16
C GLU A 855 3.76 -43.15 -27.65
N VAL A 856 4.47 -42.51 -26.73
CA VAL A 856 5.51 -41.53 -27.04
C VAL A 856 6.78 -41.93 -26.29
N TYR A 857 7.85 -42.12 -27.06
CA TYR A 857 9.18 -42.43 -26.55
C TYR A 857 10.04 -41.19 -26.70
N LEU A 858 10.55 -40.69 -25.57
CA LEU A 858 11.39 -39.50 -25.48
C LEU A 858 12.85 -39.96 -25.51
N PHE A 859 13.54 -39.72 -26.62
CA PHE A 859 14.95 -40.07 -26.79
C PHE A 859 15.80 -38.79 -26.81
N GLY A 860 16.88 -38.72 -26.03
CA GLY A 860 17.74 -37.53 -25.98
C GLY A 860 17.01 -36.29 -25.44
N VAL A 861 15.98 -36.47 -24.62
CA VAL A 861 15.19 -35.39 -23.99
C VAL A 861 15.62 -35.26 -22.53
N ASP A 862 16.89 -34.88 -22.34
CA ASP A 862 17.58 -35.11 -21.07
C ASP A 862 17.42 -33.99 -20.05
N TYR A 863 17.07 -32.77 -20.49
CA TYR A 863 16.97 -31.57 -19.65
C TYR A 863 18.17 -31.31 -18.73
N GLY A 864 19.36 -31.75 -19.16
CA GLY A 864 20.60 -31.65 -18.42
C GLY A 864 21.58 -32.74 -18.85
N ALA A 865 22.62 -32.93 -18.07
CA ALA A 865 23.58 -34.02 -18.23
C ALA A 865 23.94 -34.64 -16.88
N PRO A 866 24.35 -35.92 -16.81
CA PRO A 866 24.90 -36.51 -15.60
C PRO A 866 26.01 -35.65 -14.99
N ALA A 867 26.14 -35.62 -13.66
CA ALA A 867 27.13 -34.79 -12.97
C ALA A 867 28.59 -35.06 -13.38
N GLU A 868 28.90 -36.31 -13.80
CA GLU A 868 30.21 -36.70 -14.34
C GLU A 868 30.33 -36.52 -15.87
N GLY A 869 29.25 -36.05 -16.51
CA GLY A 869 29.17 -35.81 -17.94
C GLY A 869 30.07 -34.66 -18.39
N LYS A 870 30.61 -34.78 -19.61
CA LYS A 870 31.52 -33.76 -20.17
C LYS A 870 30.81 -32.65 -20.96
N LYS A 871 29.63 -32.92 -21.51
CA LYS A 871 28.89 -32.00 -22.40
C LYS A 871 27.38 -32.03 -22.13
N MET A 872 26.72 -30.91 -22.44
CA MET A 872 25.26 -30.75 -22.32
C MET A 872 24.48 -31.28 -23.52
N HIS A 873 25.13 -31.55 -24.67
CA HIS A 873 24.52 -32.09 -25.88
C HIS A 873 25.25 -33.36 -26.38
N ALA A 874 24.56 -34.18 -27.18
CA ALA A 874 25.13 -35.35 -27.84
C ALA A 874 26.20 -34.98 -28.88
N ALA A 875 27.00 -35.98 -29.27
CA ALA A 875 28.00 -35.81 -30.32
C ALA A 875 27.34 -35.59 -31.68
N ASN A 876 28.05 -34.89 -32.57
CA ASN A 876 27.64 -34.48 -33.91
C ASN A 876 26.42 -33.54 -33.94
N THR A 877 26.25 -32.69 -32.94
CA THR A 877 25.20 -31.66 -32.94
C THR A 877 25.74 -30.31 -33.40
N LEU A 878 24.85 -29.33 -33.63
CA LEU A 878 25.24 -27.94 -33.92
C LEU A 878 26.22 -27.34 -32.88
N HIS A 879 26.23 -27.88 -31.66
CA HIS A 879 27.04 -27.39 -30.55
C HIS A 879 28.51 -27.83 -30.61
N ASP A 880 28.85 -28.87 -31.36
CA ASP A 880 30.24 -29.35 -31.48
C ASP A 880 31.17 -28.40 -32.26
N HIS A 881 30.60 -27.45 -32.99
CA HIS A 881 31.33 -26.44 -33.76
C HIS A 881 31.00 -25.01 -33.31
N SER A 882 30.38 -24.85 -32.14
CA SER A 882 30.04 -23.53 -31.58
C SER A 882 31.25 -22.94 -30.83
N PRO A 883 31.51 -21.63 -30.91
CA PRO A 883 32.51 -20.96 -30.07
C PRO A 883 32.08 -20.86 -28.59
N VAL A 884 30.85 -21.27 -28.25
CA VAL A 884 30.30 -21.24 -26.89
C VAL A 884 30.63 -22.54 -26.17
N ASP A 885 31.27 -22.46 -25.00
CA ASP A 885 31.58 -23.62 -24.16
C ASP A 885 30.30 -24.41 -23.82
N ASP A 886 30.27 -25.70 -24.15
CA ASP A 886 29.15 -26.61 -23.91
C ASP A 886 29.40 -27.60 -22.77
N SER A 887 30.44 -27.37 -21.98
CA SER A 887 30.75 -28.17 -20.81
C SER A 887 29.68 -28.05 -19.74
N VAL A 888 29.46 -29.14 -19.00
CA VAL A 888 28.49 -29.20 -17.90
C VAL A 888 28.87 -28.21 -16.78
N ASP A 889 30.16 -28.13 -16.45
CA ASP A 889 30.69 -27.25 -15.40
C ASP A 889 30.50 -25.76 -15.72
N ALA A 890 30.56 -25.35 -16.99
CA ALA A 890 30.39 -23.95 -17.37
C ALA A 890 28.92 -23.48 -17.43
N LYS A 891 27.96 -24.40 -17.59
CA LYS A 891 26.55 -24.04 -17.86
C LYS A 891 25.58 -24.36 -16.74
N ALA A 892 25.83 -25.41 -15.94
CA ALA A 892 24.86 -25.88 -14.97
C ALA A 892 24.71 -24.89 -13.80
N THR A 893 23.46 -24.64 -13.41
CA THR A 893 23.10 -23.73 -12.30
C THR A 893 22.44 -24.44 -11.13
N SER A 894 22.03 -25.70 -11.30
CA SER A 894 21.35 -26.50 -10.27
C SER A 894 21.39 -27.99 -10.58
N ASP A 895 21.04 -28.80 -9.59
CA ASP A 895 20.96 -30.25 -9.66
C ASP A 895 19.51 -30.73 -9.55
N ILE A 896 19.15 -31.76 -10.34
CA ILE A 896 17.83 -32.38 -10.33
C ILE A 896 17.94 -33.92 -10.36
N PRO A 897 16.91 -34.67 -9.93
CA PRO A 897 16.93 -36.12 -9.96
C PRO A 897 16.97 -36.68 -11.39
N GLY A 898 17.82 -37.68 -11.62
CA GLY A 898 17.93 -38.42 -12.88
C GLY A 898 16.91 -39.55 -13.02
N ASN A 899 16.70 -39.97 -14.26
CA ASN A 899 15.69 -40.94 -14.66
C ASN A 899 15.90 -42.32 -14.01
N PHE A 900 17.15 -42.78 -13.87
CA PHE A 900 17.53 -44.02 -13.18
C PHE A 900 18.26 -43.79 -11.86
N GLY A 901 18.16 -42.58 -11.30
CA GLY A 901 18.64 -42.26 -9.96
C GLY A 901 20.00 -41.57 -9.88
N SER A 902 20.60 -41.18 -11.01
CA SER A 902 21.78 -40.29 -10.97
C SER A 902 21.40 -38.85 -10.60
N THR A 903 22.41 -38.01 -10.35
CA THR A 903 22.21 -36.55 -10.27
C THR A 903 22.45 -35.92 -11.63
N ILE A 904 21.48 -35.16 -12.12
CA ILE A 904 21.54 -34.45 -13.39
C ILE A 904 21.80 -32.98 -13.11
N ARG A 905 22.87 -32.46 -13.69
CA ARG A 905 23.19 -31.04 -13.70
C ARG A 905 22.41 -30.35 -14.81
N THR A 906 21.70 -29.28 -14.45
CA THR A 906 20.77 -28.58 -15.35
C THR A 906 20.95 -27.07 -15.31
N THR A 907 20.34 -26.38 -16.27
CA THR A 907 20.24 -24.91 -16.32
C THR A 907 18.82 -24.48 -15.96
N SER A 908 18.64 -23.21 -15.60
CA SER A 908 17.30 -22.67 -15.29
C SER A 908 16.30 -22.85 -16.45
N VAL A 909 16.76 -22.72 -17.71
CA VAL A 909 15.90 -22.91 -18.90
C VAL A 909 15.52 -24.37 -19.11
N LEU A 910 16.46 -25.31 -18.90
CA LEU A 910 16.18 -26.74 -19.02
C LEU A 910 15.29 -27.26 -17.89
N SER A 911 15.45 -26.72 -16.68
CA SER A 911 14.54 -27.00 -15.55
C SER A 911 13.12 -26.50 -15.83
N TRP A 912 12.95 -25.29 -16.39
CA TRP A 912 11.66 -24.80 -16.87
C TRP A 912 11.09 -25.69 -18.00
N SER A 913 11.95 -26.17 -18.89
CA SER A 913 11.57 -27.10 -19.95
C SER A 913 11.03 -28.42 -19.41
N LEU A 914 11.71 -29.01 -18.41
CA LEU A 914 11.25 -30.19 -17.71
C LEU A 914 9.84 -29.99 -17.11
N GLN A 915 9.65 -28.93 -16.32
CA GLN A 915 8.36 -28.61 -15.71
C GLN A 915 7.26 -28.43 -16.78
N THR A 916 7.59 -27.80 -17.91
CA THR A 916 6.65 -27.61 -19.02
C THR A 916 6.26 -28.93 -19.68
N THR A 917 7.22 -29.85 -19.84
CA THR A 917 6.95 -31.20 -20.32
C THR A 917 6.08 -32.00 -19.34
N GLU A 918 6.34 -31.93 -18.04
CA GLU A 918 5.53 -32.61 -17.02
C GLU A 918 4.09 -32.10 -17.01
N MET A 919 3.89 -30.78 -17.09
CA MET A 919 2.56 -30.18 -17.25
C MET A 919 1.85 -30.72 -18.50
N LYS A 920 2.58 -30.81 -19.62
CA LYS A 920 2.00 -31.30 -20.89
C LYS A 920 1.67 -32.79 -20.85
N ILE A 921 2.52 -33.61 -20.23
CA ILE A 921 2.26 -35.04 -20.02
C ILE A 921 1.01 -35.24 -19.18
N ALA A 922 0.83 -34.46 -18.11
CA ALA A 922 -0.34 -34.51 -17.24
C ALA A 922 -1.65 -34.16 -17.95
N GLU A 923 -1.63 -33.29 -18.97
CA GLU A 923 -2.80 -33.00 -19.83
C GLU A 923 -3.26 -34.21 -20.68
N PHE A 924 -2.37 -35.19 -20.92
CA PHE A 924 -2.63 -36.34 -21.78
C PHE A 924 -2.38 -37.68 -21.05
N PRO A 925 -3.16 -38.00 -20.00
CA PRO A 925 -2.93 -39.19 -19.15
C PRO A 925 -3.19 -40.53 -19.86
N LYS A 926 -3.84 -40.50 -21.03
CA LYS A 926 -4.13 -41.71 -21.85
C LYS A 926 -2.96 -42.11 -22.76
N ILE A 927 -1.96 -41.24 -22.93
CA ILE A 927 -0.76 -41.53 -23.70
C ILE A 927 0.22 -42.27 -22.78
N ARG A 928 0.84 -43.35 -23.29
CA ARG A 928 1.96 -44.01 -22.60
C ARG A 928 3.25 -43.27 -22.94
N TRP A 929 3.80 -42.58 -21.96
CA TRP A 929 5.04 -41.83 -22.06
C TRP A 929 6.20 -42.66 -21.55
N TYR A 930 7.27 -42.77 -22.34
CA TYR A 930 8.51 -43.46 -21.97
C TYR A 930 9.65 -42.46 -21.97
N ASN A 931 10.31 -42.28 -20.82
CA ASN A 931 11.52 -41.47 -20.68
C ASN A 931 12.73 -42.37 -20.90
N VAL A 932 13.38 -42.27 -22.06
CA VAL A 932 14.42 -43.21 -22.49
C VAL A 932 15.81 -42.65 -22.25
N GLY A 933 16.65 -43.43 -21.57
CA GLY A 933 18.04 -43.05 -21.27
C GLY A 933 18.20 -42.26 -19.97
N GLU A 934 19.46 -41.96 -19.61
CA GLU A 934 19.78 -41.23 -18.38
C GLU A 934 19.84 -39.72 -18.64
N GLY A 935 18.70 -39.08 -18.43
CA GLY A 935 18.53 -37.64 -18.30
C GLY A 935 17.72 -37.31 -17.05
N ALA A 936 17.12 -36.13 -16.98
CA ALA A 936 16.24 -35.75 -15.89
C ALA A 936 15.06 -36.73 -15.75
N ARG A 937 14.65 -36.98 -14.52
CA ARG A 937 13.40 -37.69 -14.24
C ARG A 937 12.22 -36.82 -14.66
N ILE A 938 11.41 -37.32 -15.59
CA ILE A 938 10.19 -36.66 -16.05
C ILE A 938 8.97 -37.29 -15.36
N SER A 939 8.29 -36.52 -14.51
CA SER A 939 7.06 -36.95 -13.85
C SER A 939 5.96 -37.29 -14.86
N GLY A 940 5.29 -38.43 -14.66
CA GLY A 940 4.26 -38.96 -15.56
C GLY A 940 4.79 -39.80 -16.74
N ALA A 941 6.11 -39.86 -16.95
CA ALA A 941 6.75 -40.76 -17.92
C ALA A 941 7.39 -41.98 -17.22
N ILE A 942 7.41 -43.12 -17.92
CA ILE A 942 7.98 -44.38 -17.44
C ILE A 942 9.49 -44.38 -17.71
N PRO A 943 10.35 -44.42 -16.67
CA PRO A 943 11.79 -44.56 -16.85
C PRO A 943 12.12 -45.85 -17.59
N THR A 944 12.81 -45.76 -18.73
CA THR A 944 13.04 -46.92 -19.61
C THR A 944 14.46 -46.95 -20.15
N LYS A 945 15.25 -47.96 -19.78
CA LYS A 945 16.56 -48.20 -20.40
C LYS A 945 16.40 -48.73 -21.83
N VAL A 946 17.35 -48.45 -22.71
CA VAL A 946 17.29 -48.84 -24.13
C VAL A 946 17.15 -50.36 -24.29
N GLU A 947 17.85 -51.15 -23.48
CA GLU A 947 17.79 -52.61 -23.47
C GLU A 947 16.42 -53.19 -23.07
N ASN A 948 15.60 -52.40 -22.36
CA ASN A 948 14.26 -52.78 -21.92
C ASN A 948 13.17 -52.41 -22.94
N LEU A 949 13.53 -51.73 -24.03
CA LEU A 949 12.58 -51.37 -25.08
C LEU A 949 12.11 -52.61 -25.86
N PRO A 950 10.87 -52.58 -26.41
CA PRO A 950 10.35 -53.69 -27.19
C PRO A 950 11.26 -54.05 -28.36
N LYS A 951 11.64 -55.33 -28.48
CA LYS A 951 12.41 -55.84 -29.63
C LYS A 951 11.58 -55.91 -30.93
N LYS A 952 10.25 -55.94 -30.80
CA LYS A 952 9.27 -55.92 -31.89
C LYS A 952 8.00 -55.23 -31.40
N TYR A 953 7.40 -54.41 -32.25
CA TYR A 953 6.12 -53.77 -31.97
C TYR A 953 4.96 -54.50 -32.64
N SER A 954 3.85 -54.66 -31.92
CA SER A 954 2.61 -55.23 -32.46
C SER A 954 1.80 -54.19 -33.23
N GLY A 955 1.26 -54.58 -34.39
CA GLY A 955 0.39 -53.74 -35.23
C GLY A 955 1.16 -52.96 -36.29
N LYS A 956 1.15 -53.45 -37.53
CA LYS A 956 1.70 -52.71 -38.68
C LYS A 956 0.69 -51.66 -39.11
N THR A 957 1.03 -50.39 -38.92
CA THR A 957 0.29 -49.29 -39.56
C THR A 957 1.16 -48.72 -40.67
N SER A 958 0.59 -48.57 -41.87
CA SER A 958 1.27 -47.93 -43.00
C SER A 958 1.72 -46.52 -42.59
N LYS A 959 3.04 -46.33 -42.49
CA LYS A 959 3.68 -45.04 -42.20
C LYS A 959 3.29 -43.98 -43.24
N LYS A 960 3.07 -44.42 -44.49
CA LYS A 960 2.52 -43.58 -45.58
C LYS A 960 1.09 -43.10 -45.27
N ASP A 961 0.23 -43.99 -44.79
CA ASP A 961 -1.16 -43.63 -44.44
C ASP A 961 -1.21 -42.69 -43.23
N LEU A 962 -0.37 -42.94 -42.22
CA LEU A 962 -0.28 -42.08 -41.04
C LEU A 962 0.19 -40.67 -41.40
N ARG A 963 1.24 -40.54 -42.23
CA ARG A 963 1.69 -39.23 -42.74
C ARG A 963 0.58 -38.49 -43.47
N LYS A 964 -0.21 -39.18 -44.30
CA LYS A 964 -1.38 -38.60 -44.97
C LYS A 964 -2.46 -38.14 -43.98
N GLN A 965 -2.71 -38.90 -42.91
CA GLN A 965 -3.66 -38.51 -41.86
C GLN A 965 -3.15 -37.30 -41.07
N VAL A 966 -1.87 -37.24 -40.73
CA VAL A 966 -1.26 -36.08 -40.07
C VAL A 966 -1.43 -34.84 -40.96
N SER A 967 -1.02 -34.91 -42.24
CA SER A 967 -1.19 -33.78 -43.18
C SER A 967 -2.66 -33.33 -43.30
N SER A 968 -3.63 -34.25 -43.20
CA SER A 968 -5.08 -33.91 -43.20
C SER A 968 -5.59 -33.21 -41.93
N CYS A 969 -4.81 -33.19 -40.85
CA CYS A 969 -5.11 -32.41 -39.65
C CYS A 969 -4.76 -30.91 -39.82
N PHE A 970 -4.14 -30.55 -40.94
CA PHE A 970 -3.78 -29.19 -41.31
C PHE A 970 -4.49 -28.79 -42.60
N ASN A 971 -4.86 -27.51 -42.74
CA ASN A 971 -5.39 -26.99 -43.99
C ASN A 971 -5.01 -25.51 -44.17
N ASN A 972 -5.30 -24.96 -45.34
CA ASN A 972 -5.14 -23.55 -45.68
C ASN A 972 -6.45 -22.97 -46.20
N ASN A 973 -7.58 -23.31 -45.56
CA ASN A 973 -8.92 -22.89 -46.00
C ASN A 973 -9.26 -21.44 -45.59
N TYR A 974 -8.30 -20.69 -45.07
CA TYR A 974 -8.46 -19.28 -44.71
C TYR A 974 -8.22 -18.35 -45.92
N SER A 975 -8.82 -17.16 -45.95
CA SER A 975 -8.49 -16.12 -46.92
C SER A 975 -7.35 -15.25 -46.40
N SER A 976 -6.19 -15.24 -47.09
CA SER A 976 -5.06 -14.38 -46.73
C SER A 976 -5.44 -12.91 -46.80
N ASP A 977 -6.20 -12.53 -47.83
CA ASP A 977 -6.54 -11.14 -48.11
C ASP A 977 -7.53 -10.60 -47.07
N GLU A 978 -8.51 -11.40 -46.67
CA GLU A 978 -9.44 -11.03 -45.60
C GLU A 978 -8.73 -10.85 -44.26
N ILE A 979 -7.78 -11.75 -43.93
CA ILE A 979 -7.00 -11.67 -42.70
C ILE A 979 -6.11 -10.41 -42.70
N LEU A 980 -5.40 -10.15 -43.79
CA LEU A 980 -4.55 -8.97 -43.93
C LEU A 980 -5.38 -7.68 -43.93
N ASN A 981 -6.59 -7.69 -44.51
CA ASN A 981 -7.50 -6.55 -44.43
C ASN A 981 -8.00 -6.31 -42.99
N ARG A 982 -8.37 -7.38 -42.26
CA ARG A 982 -8.77 -7.28 -40.84
C ARG A 982 -7.63 -6.77 -39.97
N LEU A 983 -6.40 -7.21 -40.24
CA LEU A 983 -5.20 -6.71 -39.58
C LEU A 983 -5.11 -5.18 -39.71
N LYS A 984 -5.17 -4.66 -40.93
CA LYS A 984 -5.07 -3.22 -41.22
C LYS A 984 -6.23 -2.40 -40.65
N THR A 985 -7.45 -2.92 -40.71
CA THR A 985 -8.66 -2.12 -40.41
C THR A 985 -9.14 -2.25 -38.97
N VAL A 986 -8.92 -3.41 -38.32
CA VAL A 986 -9.43 -3.67 -36.97
C VAL A 986 -8.28 -3.73 -35.96
N GLN A 987 -7.27 -4.55 -36.21
CA GLN A 987 -6.23 -4.81 -35.22
C GLN A 987 -5.26 -3.63 -35.07
N MET A 988 -5.00 -2.88 -36.16
CA MET A 988 -4.20 -1.66 -36.08
C MET A 988 -4.93 -0.53 -35.36
N ASN A 989 -6.25 -0.38 -35.57
CA ASN A 989 -7.05 0.58 -34.79
C ASN A 989 -7.02 0.24 -33.29
N GLN A 990 -7.09 -1.05 -32.92
CA GLN A 990 -6.93 -1.47 -31.52
C GLN A 990 -5.57 -1.10 -30.92
N ILE A 991 -4.50 -1.23 -31.71
CA ILE A 991 -3.15 -0.80 -31.29
C ILE A 991 -3.10 0.71 -31.11
N GLU A 992 -3.65 1.47 -32.07
CA GLU A 992 -3.68 2.93 -31.99
C GLU A 992 -4.47 3.40 -30.76
N GLU A 993 -5.67 2.90 -30.53
CA GLU A 993 -6.48 3.21 -29.34
C GLU A 993 -5.74 2.86 -28.03
N TYR A 994 -5.09 1.70 -27.99
CA TYR A 994 -4.28 1.29 -26.84
C TYR A 994 -3.12 2.27 -26.60
N LEU A 995 -2.34 2.60 -27.63
CA LEU A 995 -1.21 3.52 -27.51
C LEU A 995 -1.65 4.95 -27.16
N GLN A 996 -2.76 5.44 -27.72
CA GLN A 996 -3.35 6.73 -27.36
C GLN A 996 -3.79 6.76 -25.89
N SER A 997 -4.38 5.67 -25.38
CA SER A 997 -4.70 5.56 -23.96
C SER A 997 -3.45 5.63 -23.08
N LEU A 998 -2.34 5.03 -23.49
CA LEU A 998 -1.06 5.13 -22.76
C LEU A 998 -0.45 6.52 -22.87
N LEU A 999 -0.56 7.19 -24.03
CA LEU A 999 -0.09 8.55 -24.23
C LEU A 999 -0.86 9.55 -23.35
N GLY A 1000 -2.14 9.29 -23.05
CA GLY A 1000 -2.92 10.10 -22.11
C GLY A 1000 -2.26 10.29 -20.73
N PHE A 1001 -1.44 9.33 -20.28
CA PHE A 1001 -0.69 9.43 -19.02
C PHE A 1001 0.41 10.49 -19.03
N THR A 1002 0.82 10.98 -20.22
CA THR A 1002 1.76 12.10 -20.34
C THR A 1002 1.17 13.44 -19.87
N THR A 1003 -0.15 13.50 -19.69
CA THR A 1003 -0.86 14.68 -19.16
C THR A 1003 -0.89 14.74 -17.64
N ALA A 1004 -0.52 13.66 -16.95
CA ALA A 1004 -0.54 13.61 -15.49
C ALA A 1004 0.52 14.54 -14.89
N THR A 1005 0.15 15.25 -13.81
CA THR A 1005 1.02 16.21 -13.10
C THR A 1005 1.14 15.87 -11.61
N PRO A 1006 1.60 14.66 -11.24
CA PRO A 1006 1.78 14.30 -9.84
C PRO A 1006 2.84 15.20 -9.18
N GLN A 1007 2.64 15.52 -7.91
CA GLN A 1007 3.50 16.42 -7.13
C GLN A 1007 4.34 15.70 -6.08
N THR A 1008 4.09 14.42 -5.83
CA THR A 1008 4.78 13.60 -4.83
C THR A 1008 5.14 12.22 -5.36
N ARG A 1009 6.11 11.54 -4.73
CA ARG A 1009 6.45 10.13 -5.04
C ARG A 1009 5.26 9.20 -4.89
N GLU A 1010 4.38 9.47 -3.93
CA GLU A 1010 3.13 8.74 -3.72
C GLU A 1010 2.16 8.91 -4.91
N GLU A 1011 1.95 10.16 -5.36
CA GLU A 1011 1.11 10.44 -6.53
C GLU A 1011 1.68 9.87 -7.84
N ILE A 1012 3.01 9.84 -7.96
CA ILE A 1012 3.70 9.19 -9.09
C ILE A 1012 3.37 7.69 -9.09
N ILE A 1013 3.48 6.99 -7.95
CA ILE A 1013 3.13 5.57 -7.85
C ILE A 1013 1.66 5.33 -8.20
N ASN A 1014 0.75 6.19 -7.75
CA ASN A 1014 -0.67 6.09 -8.10
C ASN A 1014 -0.88 6.24 -9.62
N THR A 1015 -0.15 7.15 -10.25
CA THR A 1015 -0.18 7.34 -11.71
C THR A 1015 0.38 6.11 -12.44
N LEU A 1016 1.51 5.57 -11.97
CA LEU A 1016 2.12 4.36 -12.52
C LEU A 1016 1.25 3.11 -12.31
N GLN A 1017 0.48 3.04 -11.23
CA GLN A 1017 -0.49 1.98 -10.98
C GLN A 1017 -1.64 2.01 -12.00
N LEU A 1018 -2.14 3.19 -12.33
CA LEU A 1018 -3.15 3.35 -13.37
C LEU A 1018 -2.57 2.99 -14.74
N LEU A 1019 -1.33 3.41 -15.04
CA LEU A 1019 -0.63 3.03 -16.26
C LEU A 1019 -0.41 1.51 -16.35
N TYR A 1020 -0.02 0.88 -15.24
CA TYR A 1020 0.09 -0.57 -15.10
C TYR A 1020 -1.23 -1.28 -15.40
N SER A 1021 -2.34 -0.74 -14.89
CA SER A 1021 -3.67 -1.28 -15.14
C SER A 1021 -4.05 -1.16 -16.61
N ALA A 1022 -3.77 0.00 -17.23
CA ALA A 1022 -4.00 0.24 -18.66
C ALA A 1022 -3.19 -0.71 -19.54
N VAL A 1023 -1.91 -0.96 -19.20
CA VAL A 1023 -1.04 -1.88 -19.93
C VAL A 1023 -1.54 -3.33 -19.88
N ASN A 1024 -2.22 -3.72 -18.81
CA ASN A 1024 -2.78 -5.07 -18.64
C ASN A 1024 -4.22 -5.20 -19.17
N VAL A 1025 -4.80 -4.17 -19.80
CA VAL A 1025 -6.12 -4.25 -20.42
C VAL A 1025 -6.12 -5.35 -21.48
N GLY A 1026 -7.15 -6.19 -21.44
CA GLY A 1026 -7.33 -7.28 -22.40
C GLY A 1026 -6.37 -8.46 -22.26
N LYS A 1027 -5.52 -8.53 -21.21
CA LYS A 1027 -4.60 -9.67 -20.97
C LYS A 1027 -5.28 -11.05 -20.96
N ASN A 1028 -6.55 -11.10 -20.55
CA ASN A 1028 -7.34 -12.34 -20.53
C ASN A 1028 -8.21 -12.54 -21.79
N GLN A 1029 -8.22 -11.60 -22.72
CA GLN A 1029 -9.02 -11.68 -23.95
C GLN A 1029 -8.26 -12.45 -25.03
N THR A 1030 -8.91 -13.44 -25.61
CA THR A 1030 -8.39 -14.12 -26.80
C THR A 1030 -8.50 -13.19 -28.02
N ASN A 1031 -7.44 -13.04 -28.81
CA ASN A 1031 -7.36 -12.22 -30.03
C ASN A 1031 -7.27 -10.70 -29.84
N PHE A 1032 -7.05 -10.19 -28.63
CA PHE A 1032 -6.75 -8.78 -28.43
C PHE A 1032 -5.24 -8.51 -28.66
N LEU A 1033 -4.88 -8.13 -29.89
CA LEU A 1033 -3.50 -8.01 -30.35
C LEU A 1033 -2.60 -7.16 -29.42
N PRO A 1034 -3.03 -5.98 -28.94
CA PRO A 1034 -2.18 -5.13 -28.08
C PRO A 1034 -1.63 -5.89 -26.87
N SER A 1035 -2.45 -6.71 -26.20
CA SER A 1035 -2.06 -7.45 -24.99
C SER A 1035 -0.99 -8.54 -25.19
N SER A 1036 -0.72 -8.92 -26.45
CA SER A 1036 0.31 -9.92 -26.78
C SER A 1036 1.57 -9.30 -27.38
N LEU A 1037 1.44 -8.16 -28.06
CA LEU A 1037 2.52 -7.51 -28.80
C LEU A 1037 3.32 -6.49 -27.98
N LEU A 1038 2.64 -5.74 -27.11
CA LEU A 1038 3.17 -4.50 -26.52
C LEU A 1038 3.56 -4.53 -25.02
N PRO A 1039 2.93 -5.31 -24.11
CA PRO A 1039 2.96 -4.97 -22.68
C PRO A 1039 4.34 -5.00 -22.02
N TYR A 1040 5.24 -5.89 -22.46
CA TYR A 1040 6.49 -6.12 -21.74
C TYR A 1040 7.37 -4.88 -21.68
N GLY A 1041 7.56 -4.17 -22.81
CA GLY A 1041 8.37 -2.94 -22.83
C GLY A 1041 7.81 -1.85 -21.92
N PHE A 1042 6.48 -1.67 -21.92
CA PHE A 1042 5.81 -0.75 -21.00
C PHE A 1042 5.93 -1.18 -19.53
N MET A 1043 5.89 -2.48 -19.24
CA MET A 1043 6.14 -3.00 -17.90
C MET A 1043 7.56 -2.69 -17.40
N GLN A 1044 8.56 -2.77 -18.29
CA GLN A 1044 9.95 -2.41 -17.98
C GLN A 1044 10.08 -0.90 -17.78
N PHE A 1045 9.44 -0.08 -18.61
CA PHE A 1045 9.33 1.38 -18.43
C PHE A 1045 8.77 1.72 -17.04
N ILE A 1046 7.58 1.19 -16.71
CA ILE A 1046 6.89 1.44 -15.44
C ILE A 1046 7.80 1.05 -14.26
N THR A 1047 8.43 -0.13 -14.33
CA THR A 1047 9.28 -0.64 -13.25
C THR A 1047 10.53 0.22 -13.08
N SER A 1048 11.19 0.63 -14.16
CA SER A 1048 12.36 1.50 -14.09
C SER A 1048 12.00 2.87 -13.52
N VAL A 1049 10.90 3.49 -13.99
CA VAL A 1049 10.42 4.78 -13.47
C VAL A 1049 10.04 4.66 -12.00
N PHE A 1050 9.32 3.60 -11.62
CA PHE A 1050 8.96 3.32 -10.22
C PHE A 1050 10.18 3.26 -9.31
N ILE A 1051 11.19 2.46 -9.64
CA ILE A 1051 12.37 2.30 -8.78
C ILE A 1051 13.10 3.63 -8.65
N GLN A 1052 13.38 4.31 -9.77
CA GLN A 1052 14.15 5.54 -9.77
C GLN A 1052 13.41 6.70 -9.07
N CYS A 1053 12.10 6.86 -9.28
CA CYS A 1053 11.30 7.84 -8.53
C CYS A 1053 11.22 7.50 -7.04
N SER A 1054 11.11 6.22 -6.67
CA SER A 1054 11.07 5.81 -5.25
C SER A 1054 12.41 6.06 -4.55
N MET A 1055 13.51 5.95 -5.29
CA MET A 1055 14.85 6.24 -4.79
C MET A 1055 15.14 7.73 -4.67
N GLU A 1056 14.55 8.60 -5.51
CA GLU A 1056 14.82 10.04 -5.43
C GLU A 1056 14.61 10.58 -4.01
N PRO A 1057 15.56 11.34 -3.42
CA PRO A 1057 15.50 11.80 -2.02
C PRO A 1057 14.35 12.75 -1.74
N THR A 1058 13.91 13.47 -2.76
CA THR A 1058 12.90 14.50 -2.65
C THR A 1058 11.80 14.26 -3.67
N ASP A 1059 10.59 14.70 -3.33
CA ASP A 1059 9.47 14.67 -4.27
C ASP A 1059 9.77 15.51 -5.53
N GLU A 1060 10.50 16.63 -5.41
CA GLU A 1060 10.88 17.44 -6.58
C GLU A 1060 11.81 16.69 -7.54
N GLY A 1061 12.81 15.96 -7.02
CA GLY A 1061 13.69 15.14 -7.84
C GLY A 1061 12.92 14.02 -8.56
N ALA A 1062 12.00 13.37 -7.83
CA ALA A 1062 11.12 12.36 -8.40
C ALA A 1062 10.18 12.93 -9.48
N VAL A 1063 9.60 14.11 -9.26
CA VAL A 1063 8.71 14.79 -10.20
C VAL A 1063 9.48 15.24 -11.45
N GLN A 1064 10.68 15.80 -11.30
CA GLN A 1064 11.51 16.20 -12.44
C GLN A 1064 11.88 14.99 -13.32
N PHE A 1065 12.26 13.88 -12.69
CA PHE A 1065 12.53 12.65 -13.42
C PHE A 1065 11.24 12.08 -14.05
N PHE A 1066 10.11 12.13 -13.35
CA PHE A 1066 8.82 11.70 -13.89
C PHE A 1066 8.42 12.52 -15.13
N GLU A 1067 8.54 13.85 -15.10
CA GLU A 1067 8.31 14.72 -16.26
C GLU A 1067 9.20 14.32 -17.45
N THR A 1068 10.47 14.02 -17.19
CA THR A 1068 11.38 13.51 -18.22
C THR A 1068 10.93 12.17 -18.78
N SER A 1069 10.46 11.27 -17.90
CA SER A 1069 9.96 9.96 -18.30
C SER A 1069 8.70 10.04 -19.18
N LYS A 1070 7.85 11.07 -19.00
CA LYS A 1070 6.68 11.28 -19.87
C LYS A 1070 7.08 11.59 -21.31
N ARG A 1071 8.12 12.40 -21.51
CA ARG A 1071 8.70 12.65 -22.84
C ARG A 1071 9.24 11.35 -23.45
N ILE A 1072 10.00 10.58 -22.66
CA ILE A 1072 10.57 9.30 -23.11
C ILE A 1072 9.47 8.30 -23.47
N LEU A 1073 8.37 8.25 -22.71
CA LEU A 1073 7.20 7.43 -23.03
C LEU A 1073 6.58 7.82 -24.39
N ALA A 1074 6.41 9.12 -24.64
CA ALA A 1074 5.88 9.61 -25.92
C ALA A 1074 6.79 9.25 -27.09
N GLU A 1075 8.11 9.41 -26.93
CA GLU A 1075 9.11 9.02 -27.93
C GLU A 1075 9.10 7.51 -28.17
N TYR A 1076 9.01 6.71 -27.10
CA TYR A 1076 8.92 5.25 -27.20
C TYR A 1076 7.67 4.80 -27.96
N ILE A 1077 6.51 5.39 -27.66
CA ILE A 1077 5.25 5.13 -28.38
C ILE A 1077 5.39 5.51 -29.85
N ASN A 1078 5.94 6.68 -30.17
CA ASN A 1078 6.13 7.14 -31.55
C ASN A 1078 7.06 6.21 -32.36
N SER A 1079 8.15 5.75 -31.73
CA SER A 1079 9.07 4.79 -32.33
C SER A 1079 8.40 3.44 -32.63
N ILE A 1080 7.56 2.95 -31.70
CA ILE A 1080 6.73 1.75 -31.95
C ILE A 1080 5.77 1.98 -33.11
N GLN A 1081 5.01 3.08 -33.13
CA GLN A 1081 4.04 3.35 -34.20
C GLN A 1081 4.70 3.42 -35.57
N THR A 1082 5.81 4.14 -35.67
CA THR A 1082 6.60 4.26 -36.90
C THR A 1082 7.05 2.90 -37.39
N ASP A 1083 7.52 2.06 -36.48
CA ASP A 1083 8.02 0.73 -36.79
C ASP A 1083 6.91 -0.27 -37.15
N ILE A 1084 5.75 -0.21 -36.50
CA ILE A 1084 4.57 -0.99 -36.89
C ILE A 1084 4.16 -0.65 -38.32
N GLN A 1085 4.14 0.62 -38.69
CA GLN A 1085 3.80 1.03 -40.06
C GLN A 1085 4.78 0.44 -41.09
N LYS A 1086 6.09 0.53 -40.83
CA LYS A 1086 7.12 -0.11 -41.67
C LYS A 1086 6.91 -1.62 -41.79
N MET A 1087 6.63 -2.29 -40.66
CA MET A 1087 6.37 -3.73 -40.65
C MET A 1087 5.16 -4.10 -41.52
N LEU A 1088 4.07 -3.34 -41.48
CA LEU A 1088 2.91 -3.56 -42.34
C LEU A 1088 3.28 -3.46 -43.82
N ASP A 1089 4.03 -2.43 -44.20
CA ASP A 1089 4.53 -2.27 -45.57
C ASP A 1089 5.39 -3.47 -46.00
N TYR A 1090 6.21 -4.02 -45.10
CA TYR A 1090 7.02 -5.22 -45.38
C TYR A 1090 6.19 -6.50 -45.48
N ILE A 1091 5.06 -6.62 -44.77
CA ILE A 1091 4.17 -7.78 -44.89
C ILE A 1091 3.57 -7.84 -46.31
N GLU A 1092 3.27 -6.67 -46.89
CA GLU A 1092 2.67 -6.53 -48.21
C GLU A 1092 3.61 -6.86 -49.36
N ARG A 1093 4.92 -6.66 -49.20
CA ARG A 1093 5.93 -7.00 -50.22
C ARG A 1093 5.97 -8.50 -50.48
N ASP A 1094 6.45 -8.92 -51.65
CA ASP A 1094 6.60 -10.34 -51.96
C ASP A 1094 7.89 -10.94 -51.41
N GLU A 1095 8.93 -10.13 -51.28
CA GLU A 1095 10.20 -10.50 -50.66
C GLU A 1095 10.09 -10.48 -49.13
N GLU A 1096 10.83 -11.38 -48.48
CA GLU A 1096 10.91 -11.41 -47.01
C GLU A 1096 12.09 -10.54 -46.55
N THR A 1097 11.79 -9.56 -45.68
CA THR A 1097 12.74 -8.58 -45.17
C THR A 1097 13.24 -8.99 -43.78
N GLU A 1098 14.56 -8.97 -43.57
CA GLU A 1098 15.15 -9.08 -42.24
C GLU A 1098 14.92 -7.78 -41.48
N LEU A 1099 13.99 -7.79 -40.51
CA LEU A 1099 13.57 -6.58 -39.79
C LEU A 1099 14.67 -5.97 -38.91
N ILE A 1100 15.74 -6.73 -38.62
CA ILE A 1100 16.88 -6.26 -37.84
C ILE A 1100 17.86 -5.50 -38.73
N GLU A 1101 18.18 -6.01 -39.93
CA GLU A 1101 19.06 -5.32 -40.89
C GLU A 1101 18.42 -4.08 -41.54
N ALA A 1102 17.08 -4.00 -41.53
CA ALA A 1102 16.32 -2.87 -42.05
C ALA A 1102 16.20 -1.68 -41.07
N TRP A 1103 16.62 -1.86 -39.83
CA TRP A 1103 16.74 -0.85 -38.78
C TRP A 1103 18.15 -0.26 -38.77
#